data_AF-A0A8S2E0N2-F1
#
_entry.id   AF-A0A8S2E0N2-F1
#
_cell.length_a   1.000
_cell.length_b   1.000
_cell.length_c   1.000
_cell.angle_alpha   90.00
_cell.angle_beta   90.00
_cell.angle_gamma   90.00
#
_symmetry.space_group_name_H-M   'P 1'
#
loop_
_entity.id
_entity.type
_entity.pdbx_description
1 polymer ?
#
loop_
_entity_poly.entity_id
_entity_poly.type
_entity_poly.pdbx_seq_one_letter_code
_entity_poly.pdbx_strand_id
1 'polypeptide(L)'
;DEYSTIEHEIEITNITKEGCEKGHRDQFDFLMVLGAGSFGKVFLVRKNLGPDQGTLYAMKVLKKASLKVRDRQRTKMERDILAQIHHPFIVKLHYAFQTEGKVYLVLDFLRGGDLFTRLSKEVMFTERDVQFYLAELAMALDHLHGLGIIYRDLKPENILLDSEGHIALTDFGLSKESIHSEDAKTYSFCGTVEYMGPEVVSRKGHSYIADWWSFGVLAFEMLTGHLPFHGSNRKDTMNLILKAKLAMPQYLSPEAQSLLRSLFKRNPVNRLGAGVDGFDNIKKHPFFETIDWIALFEKRIEPPFIPPIHSDFAHHFDKEFTSKTPTDSPGVPPSADAHRSFAGFSYIAPELTEQRINDPVYSDEVEKRLRNIPGMKFHLFTQDFEIKEQIGQGQFAVCHRCLHRLTSAEYAVKIISDCSTNDPTDEIQILLNYTNLSNIIRIRDIFFNPPKVYIVTDLMRGGELVDKIFQEKSLSEKESARIMLIIVKTVETLHHNSIVHRDLQPRNIMYSDQSRHPKTLKIVDFGFAKQLRAENGLLMTPCFTKEFAAPEVLQRKKYDESCDIWSLGILLYTMLSGTTPFAFDRNDTPDLILHRITNAKLSFKGPHWDKVSPNAKTLVSSMLDIDPRKRPTARDILNHSWLSNLDRLPDQKLTIQDCNIVRSYVSVESFVSYNDHQLWRLSLTNNEQVLHILKLSREAYRYKLDFWTEEFRINVPVDVLVPPTIQLEFAELLKNLKISYDITIKNIGPIIEKQFLSNQVKNNDDFDYAKYHNIADINAWIDQMVVAYPDLASTFSVGKSYEQRDMKCIKISSKKMAKNADGTIINAAKKAIWWDGGIHAREWISPATVIYIAYSLLSNYSTDPTITHLVDQFDFYILPVFNVDGYAYTWEHDRLWRKTRSKTPVPLCKGADPNRNWDYAWCEGGASKDPCSDTYCGEKPFSEIETKQVSTFIGEHNDTIVHYINFHSYSQLWMTPWGYTTKKPAQFKLQDDGSVQAINALTALFGTQYVHGNIGATIYIASGNTVDWTSGKANVVFSYAVELRDTGEFGFVLPEDQIVPSGQETLAGCLALLQYIESHVYL
;
A
#
# COMPACT_ATOMS: atom_id res chain seq x y z
N ASP A 1 2.57 1.23 36.49
CA ASP A 1 1.54 2.19 36.05
C ASP A 1 1.77 2.47 34.59
N GLU A 2 1.21 1.66 33.71
CA GLU A 2 -0.16 1.72 33.15
C GLU A 2 -0.09 2.19 31.70
N TYR A 3 0.18 1.21 30.84
CA TYR A 3 -0.29 1.05 29.46
C TYR A 3 -1.32 2.09 28.96
N SER A 4 -1.00 2.81 27.88
CA SER A 4 -2.00 3.04 26.83
C SER A 4 -1.45 3.40 25.43
N THR A 5 -1.67 2.46 24.49
CA THR A 5 -1.61 2.48 23.01
C THR A 5 -2.38 3.61 22.27
N ILE A 6 -1.94 3.92 21.02
CA ILE A 6 -2.65 4.64 19.94
C ILE A 6 -2.28 3.89 18.63
N GLU A 7 -3.04 2.94 18.04
CA GLU A 7 -4.28 2.99 17.22
C GLU A 7 -4.20 3.93 15.98
N HIS A 8 -4.28 3.38 14.75
CA HIS A 8 -4.32 4.09 13.45
C HIS A 8 -5.76 4.43 13.05
N GLU A 9 -5.99 5.63 12.52
CA GLU A 9 -7.25 6.12 11.94
C GLU A 9 -7.24 6.00 10.40
N ILE A 10 -8.41 5.68 9.80
CA ILE A 10 -8.68 5.64 8.35
C ILE A 10 -9.00 7.07 7.87
N GLU A 11 -8.48 7.47 6.70
CA GLU A 11 -8.82 8.75 6.04
C GLU A 11 -10.16 8.63 5.31
N ILE A 12 -11.11 9.49 5.68
CA ILE A 12 -12.39 9.58 5.00
C ILE A 12 -12.35 10.75 4.05
N THR A 13 -12.37 10.44 2.75
CA THR A 13 -12.60 11.42 1.71
C THR A 13 -13.98 12.05 1.93
N ASN A 14 -14.03 13.38 1.98
CA ASN A 14 -15.29 14.12 2.02
C ASN A 14 -16.13 13.73 0.79
N ILE A 15 -17.11 12.84 0.97
CA ILE A 15 -18.24 12.71 0.05
C ILE A 15 -19.18 13.88 0.35
N THR A 16 -18.76 15.07 -0.03
CA THR A 16 -19.68 16.16 -0.34
C THR A 16 -19.30 16.65 -1.71
N LYS A 17 -19.98 16.14 -2.75
CA LYS A 17 -20.09 16.84 -4.04
C LYS A 17 -20.41 18.30 -3.74
N GLU A 18 -19.65 19.24 -4.29
CA GLU A 18 -20.07 20.65 -4.29
C GLU A 18 -21.48 20.75 -4.90
N GLY A 19 -22.46 21.15 -4.08
CA GLY A 19 -23.87 21.25 -4.47
C GLY A 19 -24.86 20.26 -3.83
N CYS A 20 -24.43 19.30 -2.99
CA CYS A 20 -25.34 18.38 -2.27
C CYS A 20 -25.51 18.75 -0.78
N GLU A 21 -26.72 18.54 -0.22
CA GLU A 21 -27.04 18.83 1.19
C GLU A 21 -26.08 18.11 2.16
N LYS A 22 -25.55 18.84 3.15
CA LYS A 22 -24.82 18.24 4.29
C LYS A 22 -25.84 17.72 5.30
N GLY A 23 -25.70 16.48 5.76
CA GLY A 23 -26.53 15.95 6.85
C GLY A 23 -26.43 16.82 8.10
N HIS A 24 -27.57 17.24 8.66
CA HIS A 24 -27.63 18.11 9.84
C HIS A 24 -28.67 17.61 10.86
N ARG A 25 -28.42 17.86 12.15
CA ARG A 25 -29.30 17.43 13.25
C ARG A 25 -30.74 17.94 13.09
N ASP A 26 -30.91 19.14 12.56
CA ASP A 26 -32.23 19.78 12.38
C ASP A 26 -33.07 19.13 11.27
N GLN A 27 -32.46 18.26 10.46
CA GLN A 27 -33.17 17.48 9.44
C GLN A 27 -33.92 16.26 10.03
N PHE A 28 -33.86 16.08 11.35
CA PHE A 28 -34.39 14.90 12.05
C PHE A 28 -35.24 15.31 13.26
N ASP A 29 -36.50 14.88 13.25
CA ASP A 29 -37.40 15.04 14.38
C ASP A 29 -37.20 13.89 15.38
N PHE A 30 -36.87 14.22 16.62
CA PHE A 30 -36.67 13.24 17.69
C PHE A 30 -38.02 12.77 18.22
N LEU A 31 -38.31 11.48 18.01
CA LEU A 31 -39.58 10.89 18.42
C LEU A 31 -39.48 10.26 19.80
N MET A 32 -38.50 9.36 20.01
CA MET A 32 -38.39 8.54 21.23
C MET A 32 -36.94 8.18 21.54
N VAL A 33 -36.64 7.83 22.80
CA VAL A 33 -35.36 7.19 23.16
C VAL A 33 -35.53 5.67 23.06
N LEU A 34 -34.73 5.02 22.22
CA LEU A 34 -34.76 3.57 22.02
C LEU A 34 -33.82 2.84 22.99
N GLY A 35 -32.73 3.48 23.40
CA GLY A 35 -31.77 2.90 24.35
C GLY A 35 -30.71 3.89 24.82
N ALA A 36 -29.97 3.52 25.85
CA ALA A 36 -28.84 4.29 26.37
C ALA A 36 -27.66 3.36 26.72
N GLY A 37 -26.49 3.65 26.15
CA GLY A 37 -25.24 2.95 26.45
C GLY A 37 -24.31 3.80 27.32
N SER A 38 -23.09 3.30 27.57
CA SER A 38 -22.09 3.96 28.42
C SER A 38 -21.58 5.32 27.88
N PHE A 39 -21.70 5.56 26.56
CA PHE A 39 -21.11 6.74 25.91
C PHE A 39 -22.11 7.55 25.05
N GLY A 40 -23.37 7.11 24.96
CA GLY A 40 -24.34 7.70 24.03
C GLY A 40 -25.77 7.18 24.20
N LYS A 41 -26.70 7.81 23.48
CA LYS A 41 -28.13 7.43 23.44
C LYS A 41 -28.53 7.09 22.01
N VAL A 42 -29.46 6.16 21.86
CA VAL A 42 -30.08 5.83 20.57
C VAL A 42 -31.50 6.39 20.57
N PHE A 43 -31.83 7.15 19.54
CA PHE A 43 -33.14 7.78 19.37
C PHE A 43 -33.84 7.24 18.14
N LEU A 44 -35.16 7.09 18.23
CA LEU A 44 -36.01 6.99 17.05
C LEU A 44 -36.19 8.40 16.50
N VAL A 45 -35.82 8.59 15.24
CA VAL A 45 -35.94 9.87 14.56
C VAL A 45 -36.73 9.74 13.26
N ARG A 46 -37.36 10.82 12.83
CA ARG A 46 -38.00 10.93 11.52
C ARG A 46 -37.28 11.98 10.69
N LYS A 47 -36.92 11.62 9.46
CA LYS A 47 -36.37 12.58 8.50
C LYS A 47 -37.44 13.61 8.12
N ASN A 48 -37.15 14.90 8.26
CA ASN A 48 -38.11 15.97 7.97
C ASN A 48 -37.81 16.74 6.65
N LEU A 49 -36.62 16.54 6.07
CA LEU A 49 -36.14 17.22 4.86
C LEU A 49 -35.28 16.26 4.01
N GLY A 50 -35.39 16.33 2.68
CA GLY A 50 -34.59 15.54 1.74
C GLY A 50 -35.40 14.49 0.95
N PRO A 51 -34.74 13.71 0.07
CA PRO A 51 -35.42 12.72 -0.79
C PRO A 51 -36.03 11.53 -0.04
N ASP A 52 -35.64 11.33 1.22
CA ASP A 52 -36.09 10.28 2.14
C ASP A 52 -37.02 10.84 3.25
N GLN A 53 -37.55 12.05 3.08
CA GLN A 53 -38.47 12.68 4.02
C GLN A 53 -39.60 11.73 4.46
N GLY A 54 -39.84 11.65 5.76
CA GLY A 54 -40.84 10.79 6.39
C GLY A 54 -40.29 9.44 6.87
N THR A 55 -39.10 9.04 6.42
CA THR A 55 -38.46 7.77 6.82
C THR A 55 -38.07 7.79 8.29
N LEU A 56 -38.23 6.64 8.96
CA LEU A 56 -37.83 6.44 10.34
C LEU A 56 -36.43 5.82 10.40
N TYR A 57 -35.58 6.36 11.27
CA TYR A 57 -34.22 5.88 11.48
C TYR A 57 -33.89 5.72 12.96
N ALA A 58 -32.89 4.88 13.25
CA ALA A 58 -32.25 4.81 14.54
C ALA A 58 -31.04 5.73 14.55
N MET A 59 -31.07 6.80 15.35
CA MET A 59 -29.97 7.75 15.49
C MET A 59 -29.17 7.48 16.76
N LYS A 60 -27.95 6.97 16.61
CA LYS A 60 -26.97 6.80 17.69
C LYS A 60 -26.21 8.11 17.88
N VAL A 61 -26.32 8.71 19.06
CA VAL A 61 -25.74 10.01 19.42
C VAL A 61 -24.69 9.82 20.52
N LEU A 62 -23.44 10.16 20.22
CA LEU A 62 -22.33 10.09 21.18
C LEU A 62 -21.77 11.48 21.49
N LYS A 63 -21.46 11.74 22.76
CA LYS A 63 -20.87 13.02 23.20
C LYS A 63 -19.35 12.97 23.07
N LYS A 64 -18.75 13.87 22.29
CA LYS A 64 -17.29 13.88 22.05
C LYS A 64 -16.47 14.03 23.33
N ALA A 65 -16.95 14.85 24.27
CA ALA A 65 -16.29 15.09 25.55
C ALA A 65 -16.23 13.84 26.46
N SER A 66 -17.12 12.86 26.29
CA SER A 66 -17.09 11.61 27.07
C SER A 66 -16.31 10.47 26.40
N LEU A 67 -15.82 10.67 25.17
CA LEU A 67 -15.05 9.66 24.43
C LEU A 67 -13.55 9.81 24.72
N LYS A 68 -12.92 8.73 25.22
CA LYS A 68 -11.46 8.61 25.32
C LYS A 68 -10.86 8.40 23.92
N VAL A 69 -9.55 8.58 23.76
CA VAL A 69 -8.84 8.47 22.47
C VAL A 69 -9.22 7.20 21.70
N ARG A 70 -9.14 6.03 22.35
CA ARG A 70 -9.52 4.73 21.74
C ARG A 70 -10.99 4.64 21.36
N ASP A 71 -11.89 5.22 22.16
CA ASP A 71 -13.34 5.19 21.88
C ASP A 71 -13.69 6.06 20.66
N ARG A 72 -12.90 7.12 20.40
CA ARG A 72 -13.03 7.94 19.18
C ARG A 72 -12.62 7.17 17.94
N GLN A 73 -11.49 6.45 18.03
CA GLN A 73 -10.99 5.60 16.94
C GLN A 73 -11.96 4.45 16.64
N ARG A 74 -12.51 3.80 17.67
CA ARG A 74 -13.59 2.82 17.51
C ARG A 74 -14.83 3.40 16.85
N THR A 75 -15.25 4.61 17.22
CA THR A 75 -16.43 5.26 16.62
C THR A 75 -16.21 5.61 15.14
N LYS A 76 -14.98 6.03 14.78
CA LYS A 76 -14.60 6.22 13.36
C LYS A 76 -14.62 4.90 12.60
N MET A 77 -13.96 3.89 13.14
CA MET A 77 -13.90 2.55 12.54
C MET A 77 -15.29 1.93 12.38
N GLU A 78 -16.17 2.06 13.37
CA GLU A 78 -17.58 1.64 13.30
C GLU A 78 -18.28 2.28 12.09
N ARG A 79 -18.09 3.59 11.91
CA ARG A 79 -18.64 4.33 10.76
C ARG A 79 -18.01 3.87 9.45
N ASP A 80 -16.69 3.71 9.38
CA ASP A 80 -15.95 3.35 8.17
C ASP A 80 -16.30 1.93 7.70
N ILE A 81 -16.45 0.99 8.64
CA ILE A 81 -16.91 -0.37 8.40
C ILE A 81 -18.34 -0.35 7.84
N LEU A 82 -19.26 0.33 8.53
CA LEU A 82 -20.66 0.40 8.11
C LEU A 82 -20.88 1.16 6.79
N ALA A 83 -19.98 2.06 6.41
CA ALA A 83 -20.05 2.77 5.12
C ALA A 83 -19.70 1.88 3.91
N GLN A 84 -18.98 0.78 4.13
CA GLN A 84 -18.49 -0.13 3.09
C GLN A 84 -19.33 -1.41 2.98
N ILE A 85 -20.04 -1.80 4.05
CA ILE A 85 -20.83 -3.04 4.09
C ILE A 85 -22.21 -2.85 3.45
N HIS A 86 -22.56 -3.77 2.55
CA HIS A 86 -23.89 -3.87 1.98
C HIS A 86 -24.34 -5.34 2.02
N HIS A 87 -25.18 -5.68 3.00
CA HIS A 87 -25.64 -7.05 3.22
C HIS A 87 -27.06 -7.09 3.85
N PRO A 88 -27.98 -7.97 3.43
CA PRO A 88 -29.38 -7.97 3.88
C PRO A 88 -29.59 -8.25 5.38
N PHE A 89 -28.59 -8.86 6.02
CA PHE A 89 -28.60 -9.22 7.45
C PHE A 89 -27.61 -8.40 8.30
N ILE A 90 -27.24 -7.21 7.84
CA ILE A 90 -26.40 -6.24 8.58
C ILE A 90 -27.07 -4.86 8.51
N VAL A 91 -27.11 -4.12 9.61
CA VAL A 91 -27.71 -2.78 9.63
C VAL A 91 -26.98 -1.83 8.68
N LYS A 92 -27.74 -1.05 7.90
CA LYS A 92 -27.19 -0.06 6.98
C LYS A 92 -26.96 1.28 7.66
N LEU A 93 -25.84 1.94 7.33
CA LEU A 93 -25.59 3.35 7.65
C LEU A 93 -26.14 4.24 6.52
N HIS A 94 -27.01 5.18 6.88
CA HIS A 94 -27.63 6.13 5.94
C HIS A 94 -26.96 7.50 5.99
N TYR A 95 -26.68 7.98 7.20
CA TYR A 95 -26.00 9.25 7.42
C TYR A 95 -25.01 9.13 8.56
N ALA A 96 -23.86 9.78 8.43
CA ALA A 96 -23.01 10.12 9.56
C ALA A 96 -22.71 11.62 9.51
N PHE A 97 -22.79 12.30 10.65
CA PHE A 97 -22.44 13.71 10.73
C PHE A 97 -22.03 14.07 12.15
N GLN A 98 -21.57 15.31 12.33
CA GLN A 98 -21.08 15.78 13.61
C GLN A 98 -21.47 17.23 13.87
N THR A 99 -21.49 17.58 15.15
CA THR A 99 -21.58 18.96 15.64
C THR A 99 -20.30 19.28 16.42
N GLU A 100 -20.20 20.49 16.98
CA GLU A 100 -19.08 20.88 17.84
C GLU A 100 -18.85 19.86 18.96
N GLY A 101 -19.92 19.43 19.64
CA GLY A 101 -19.86 18.55 20.81
C GLY A 101 -20.24 17.08 20.64
N LYS A 102 -20.74 16.65 19.48
CA LYS A 102 -21.31 15.30 19.29
C LYS A 102 -21.08 14.72 17.92
N VAL A 103 -21.18 13.39 17.83
CA VAL A 103 -21.21 12.61 16.59
C VAL A 103 -22.51 11.82 16.50
N TYR A 104 -23.01 11.65 15.27
CA TYR A 104 -24.31 11.07 14.95
C TYR A 104 -24.13 9.99 13.89
N LEU A 105 -24.63 8.79 14.15
CA LEU A 105 -24.78 7.71 13.18
C LEU A 105 -26.28 7.44 13.00
N VAL A 106 -26.76 7.52 11.76
CA VAL A 106 -28.16 7.28 11.39
C VAL A 106 -28.23 5.95 10.67
N LEU A 107 -28.84 4.96 11.34
CA LEU A 107 -28.89 3.56 10.95
C LEU A 107 -30.33 3.14 10.64
N ASP A 108 -30.48 1.95 10.04
CA ASP A 108 -31.79 1.30 9.91
C ASP A 108 -32.54 1.23 11.24
N PHE A 109 -33.82 1.58 11.21
CA PHE A 109 -34.72 1.37 12.35
C PHE A 109 -35.42 0.02 12.24
N LEU A 110 -34.93 -0.95 13.02
CA LEU A 110 -35.46 -2.31 13.05
C LEU A 110 -36.50 -2.45 14.17
N ARG A 111 -37.77 -2.59 13.78
CA ARG A 111 -38.94 -2.53 14.68
C ARG A 111 -39.18 -3.78 15.52
N GLY A 112 -38.55 -4.90 15.17
CA GLY A 112 -38.72 -6.18 15.85
C GLY A 112 -38.01 -6.27 17.20
N GLY A 113 -37.16 -5.29 17.54
CA GLY A 113 -36.38 -5.28 18.77
C GLY A 113 -35.20 -6.25 18.71
N ASP A 114 -34.52 -6.46 19.84
CA ASP A 114 -33.38 -7.38 19.94
C ASP A 114 -33.79 -8.83 20.22
N LEU A 115 -32.94 -9.76 19.77
CA LEU A 115 -33.13 -11.20 19.92
C LEU A 115 -33.05 -11.63 21.40
N PHE A 116 -32.34 -10.89 22.25
CA PHE A 116 -32.27 -11.13 23.70
C PHE A 116 -33.65 -11.04 24.36
N THR A 117 -34.40 -9.97 24.06
CA THR A 117 -35.76 -9.75 24.56
C THR A 117 -36.71 -10.84 24.10
N ARG A 118 -36.47 -11.43 22.91
CA ARG A 118 -37.22 -12.58 22.42
C ARG A 118 -36.87 -13.86 23.18
N LEU A 119 -35.57 -14.16 23.30
CA LEU A 119 -35.07 -15.36 23.97
C LEU A 119 -35.48 -15.40 25.45
N SER A 120 -35.40 -14.25 26.14
CA SER A 120 -35.82 -14.12 27.55
C SER A 120 -37.32 -14.37 27.77
N LYS A 121 -38.18 -14.12 26.78
CA LYS A 121 -39.62 -14.41 26.85
C LYS A 121 -39.95 -15.88 26.58
N GLU A 122 -39.20 -16.53 25.69
CA GLU A 122 -39.46 -17.91 25.28
C GLU A 122 -38.69 -18.97 26.06
N VAL A 123 -37.73 -18.53 26.88
CA VAL A 123 -36.76 -19.37 27.58
C VAL A 123 -35.78 -20.04 26.62
N MET A 124 -36.24 -20.76 25.59
CA MET A 124 -35.42 -21.33 24.50
C MET A 124 -36.23 -21.42 23.20
N PHE A 125 -35.55 -21.44 22.06
CA PHE A 125 -36.16 -21.58 20.73
C PHE A 125 -36.20 -23.03 20.26
N THR A 126 -37.06 -23.33 19.28
CA THR A 126 -37.04 -24.65 18.65
C THR A 126 -35.81 -24.80 17.75
N GLU A 127 -35.36 -26.03 17.51
CA GLU A 127 -34.20 -26.27 16.64
C GLU A 127 -34.40 -25.69 15.23
N ARG A 128 -35.63 -25.66 14.73
CA ARG A 128 -35.96 -25.09 13.42
C ARG A 128 -35.80 -23.57 13.40
N ASP A 129 -36.24 -22.89 14.46
CA ASP A 129 -36.09 -21.43 14.57
C ASP A 129 -34.61 -21.06 14.73
N VAL A 130 -33.88 -21.84 15.54
CA VAL A 130 -32.43 -21.71 15.69
C VAL A 130 -31.71 -21.94 14.36
N GLN A 131 -32.08 -22.98 13.60
CA GLN A 131 -31.51 -23.25 12.29
C GLN A 131 -31.67 -22.06 11.34
N PHE A 132 -32.86 -21.45 11.31
CA PHE A 132 -33.14 -20.27 10.49
C PHE A 132 -32.25 -19.08 10.89
N TYR A 133 -32.29 -18.65 12.15
CA TYR A 133 -31.56 -17.47 12.59
C TYR A 133 -30.04 -17.65 12.55
N LEU A 134 -29.54 -18.86 12.82
CA LEU A 134 -28.12 -19.18 12.67
C LEU A 134 -27.69 -19.17 11.21
N ALA A 135 -28.55 -19.56 10.27
CA ALA A 135 -28.21 -19.52 8.85
C ALA A 135 -28.07 -18.07 8.36
N GLU A 136 -29.00 -17.18 8.69
CA GLU A 136 -28.91 -15.74 8.36
C GLU A 136 -27.65 -15.11 8.97
N LEU A 137 -27.38 -15.46 10.22
CA LEU A 137 -26.24 -14.95 10.95
C LEU A 137 -24.91 -15.44 10.38
N ALA A 138 -24.85 -16.70 9.95
CA ALA A 138 -23.65 -17.26 9.33
C ALA A 138 -23.34 -16.57 7.99
N MET A 139 -24.36 -16.20 7.21
CA MET A 139 -24.17 -15.39 5.99
C MET A 139 -23.62 -14.00 6.30
N ALA A 140 -24.16 -13.35 7.33
CA ALA A 140 -23.67 -12.04 7.76
C ALA A 140 -22.19 -12.10 8.21
N LEU A 141 -21.81 -13.12 8.98
CA LEU A 141 -20.43 -13.33 9.42
C LEU A 141 -19.50 -13.67 8.25
N ASP A 142 -19.92 -14.51 7.30
CA ASP A 142 -19.13 -14.84 6.11
C ASP A 142 -18.82 -13.60 5.26
N HIS A 143 -19.83 -12.74 5.05
CA HIS A 143 -19.63 -11.47 4.34
C HIS A 143 -18.59 -10.59 5.04
N LEU A 144 -18.69 -10.44 6.37
CA LEU A 144 -17.71 -9.70 7.16
C LEU A 144 -16.32 -10.33 7.04
N HIS A 145 -16.20 -11.64 7.21
CA HIS A 145 -14.93 -12.36 7.17
C HIS A 145 -14.27 -12.29 5.78
N GLY A 146 -15.07 -12.31 4.70
CA GLY A 146 -14.61 -12.15 3.31
C GLY A 146 -14.07 -10.75 3.00
N LEU A 147 -14.61 -9.72 3.68
CA LEU A 147 -14.04 -8.36 3.68
C LEU A 147 -12.84 -8.22 4.63
N GLY A 148 -12.47 -9.30 5.31
CA GLY A 148 -11.43 -9.29 6.33
C GLY A 148 -11.86 -8.54 7.59
N ILE A 149 -13.13 -8.60 8.02
CA ILE A 149 -13.63 -7.92 9.23
C ILE A 149 -13.96 -8.97 10.29
N ILE A 150 -13.42 -8.81 11.50
CA ILE A 150 -13.73 -9.64 12.68
C ILE A 150 -14.77 -8.90 13.52
N TYR A 151 -15.89 -9.54 13.84
CA TYR A 151 -17.02 -8.89 14.50
C TYR A 151 -16.82 -8.70 16.01
N ARG A 152 -16.40 -9.76 16.73
CA ARG A 152 -15.92 -9.78 18.13
C ARG A 152 -16.90 -9.47 19.27
N ASP A 153 -18.16 -9.11 19.02
CA ASP A 153 -19.18 -8.93 20.08
C ASP A 153 -20.53 -9.57 19.71
N LEU A 154 -20.47 -10.86 19.32
CA LEU A 154 -21.68 -11.63 19.00
C LEU A 154 -22.39 -12.11 20.27
N LYS A 155 -23.60 -11.59 20.46
CA LYS A 155 -24.52 -11.86 21.56
C LYS A 155 -25.96 -11.50 21.14
N PRO A 156 -27.00 -12.05 21.81
CA PRO A 156 -28.40 -11.81 21.43
C PRO A 156 -28.81 -10.32 21.42
N GLU A 157 -28.18 -9.47 22.24
CA GLU A 157 -28.48 -8.04 22.32
C GLU A 157 -28.06 -7.26 21.06
N ASN A 158 -27.08 -7.76 20.32
CA ASN A 158 -26.56 -7.11 19.10
C ASN A 158 -27.19 -7.70 17.81
N ILE A 159 -28.24 -8.51 17.94
CA ILE A 159 -29.00 -9.08 16.82
C ILE A 159 -30.40 -8.51 16.88
N LEU A 160 -30.75 -7.65 15.92
CA LEU A 160 -32.06 -7.01 15.84
C LEU A 160 -32.95 -7.70 14.82
N LEU A 161 -34.26 -7.60 14.99
CA LEU A 161 -35.26 -8.13 14.07
C LEU A 161 -35.92 -6.99 13.28
N ASP A 162 -36.07 -7.17 11.96
CA ASP A 162 -36.88 -6.27 11.15
C ASP A 162 -38.39 -6.54 11.33
N SER A 163 -39.25 -5.80 10.62
CA SER A 163 -40.71 -5.97 10.72
C SER A 163 -41.23 -7.28 10.13
N GLU A 164 -40.43 -7.94 9.30
CA GLU A 164 -40.76 -9.21 8.66
C GLU A 164 -40.21 -10.40 9.46
N GLY A 165 -39.32 -10.15 10.42
CA GLY A 165 -38.78 -11.15 11.33
C GLY A 165 -37.40 -11.67 10.95
N HIS A 166 -36.75 -11.08 9.94
CA HIS A 166 -35.36 -11.38 9.59
C HIS A 166 -34.39 -10.65 10.53
N ILE A 167 -33.23 -11.25 10.78
CA ILE A 167 -32.23 -10.61 11.63
C ILE A 167 -31.37 -9.58 10.90
N ALA A 168 -30.82 -8.64 11.65
CA ALA A 168 -29.65 -7.87 11.24
C ALA A 168 -28.67 -7.68 12.39
N LEU A 169 -27.37 -7.83 12.09
CA LEU A 169 -26.29 -7.51 13.02
C LEU A 169 -26.13 -5.99 13.18
N THR A 170 -25.98 -5.54 14.42
CA THR A 170 -25.76 -4.13 14.79
C THR A 170 -24.60 -3.97 15.77
N ASP A 171 -24.21 -2.73 16.07
CA ASP A 171 -23.14 -2.37 17.02
C ASP A 171 -21.72 -2.87 16.65
N PHE A 172 -21.12 -2.24 15.64
CA PHE A 172 -19.77 -2.54 15.14
C PHE A 172 -18.64 -1.86 15.94
N GLY A 173 -18.94 -1.28 17.11
CA GLY A 173 -17.99 -0.53 17.93
C GLY A 173 -16.81 -1.33 18.48
N LEU A 174 -16.88 -2.66 18.42
CA LEU A 174 -15.79 -3.58 18.78
C LEU A 174 -15.24 -4.38 17.58
N SER A 175 -15.74 -4.16 16.37
CA SER A 175 -15.27 -4.84 15.16
C SER A 175 -13.88 -4.34 14.74
N LYS A 176 -13.18 -5.12 13.91
CA LYS A 176 -11.82 -4.78 13.45
C LYS A 176 -11.46 -5.45 12.14
N GLU A 177 -10.78 -4.73 11.27
CA GLU A 177 -10.19 -5.28 10.04
C GLU A 177 -9.01 -6.22 10.38
N SER A 178 -9.15 -7.47 9.95
CA SER A 178 -8.12 -8.47 9.74
C SER A 178 -7.33 -8.12 8.48
N ILE A 179 -6.05 -7.83 8.67
CA ILE A 179 -5.06 -7.73 7.59
C ILE A 179 -5.21 -8.98 6.70
N HIS A 180 -5.28 -8.82 5.37
CA HIS A 180 -5.57 -9.90 4.39
C HIS A 180 -4.46 -10.97 4.28
N SER A 181 -4.15 -11.63 5.40
CA SER A 181 -3.44 -12.90 5.45
C SER A 181 -4.27 -13.87 6.30
N GLU A 182 -4.40 -15.11 5.84
CA GLU A 182 -5.14 -16.16 6.58
C GLU A 182 -4.55 -16.44 7.99
N ASP A 183 -3.34 -15.92 8.28
CA ASP A 183 -2.63 -16.01 9.55
C ASP A 183 -2.63 -14.72 10.39
N ALA A 184 -3.31 -13.65 9.95
CA ALA A 184 -3.42 -12.40 10.71
C ALA A 184 -4.18 -12.63 12.03
N LYS A 185 -3.50 -12.43 13.17
CA LYS A 185 -4.08 -12.52 14.51
C LYS A 185 -4.08 -11.17 15.19
N THR A 186 -5.19 -10.81 15.82
CA THR A 186 -5.28 -9.69 16.75
C THR A 186 -5.16 -10.17 18.20
N TYR A 187 -4.57 -9.35 19.08
CA TYR A 187 -4.29 -9.72 20.48
C TYR A 187 -5.16 -8.96 21.50
N SER A 188 -6.15 -8.19 21.03
CA SER A 188 -7.02 -7.38 21.88
C SER A 188 -7.96 -8.24 22.73
N PHE A 189 -8.02 -7.99 24.05
CA PHE A 189 -9.01 -8.60 24.92
C PHE A 189 -10.31 -7.77 24.90
N CYS A 190 -11.29 -8.15 24.09
CA CYS A 190 -12.55 -7.42 23.89
C CYS A 190 -13.74 -8.36 23.62
N GLY A 191 -14.97 -7.89 23.88
CA GLY A 191 -16.22 -8.65 23.79
C GLY A 191 -16.85 -8.95 25.16
N THR A 192 -17.95 -9.69 25.16
CA THR A 192 -18.64 -10.18 26.37
C THR A 192 -18.02 -11.51 26.80
N VAL A 193 -17.53 -11.62 28.05
CA VAL A 193 -16.65 -12.71 28.53
C VAL A 193 -17.24 -14.09 28.28
N GLU A 194 -18.55 -14.22 28.46
CA GLU A 194 -19.35 -15.44 28.31
C GLU A 194 -19.35 -15.97 26.86
N TYR A 195 -19.17 -15.10 25.87
CA TYR A 195 -19.15 -15.45 24.44
C TYR A 195 -17.73 -15.56 23.88
N MET A 196 -16.69 -15.19 24.64
CA MET A 196 -15.30 -15.21 24.16
C MET A 196 -14.75 -16.62 23.95
N GLY A 197 -14.03 -16.80 22.84
CA GLY A 197 -13.25 -18.02 22.57
C GLY A 197 -12.05 -18.23 23.50
N PRO A 198 -11.59 -19.48 23.72
CA PRO A 198 -10.43 -19.80 24.55
C PRO A 198 -9.16 -19.03 24.16
N GLU A 199 -8.96 -18.80 22.87
CA GLU A 199 -7.82 -18.04 22.32
C GLU A 199 -7.87 -16.55 22.69
N VAL A 200 -9.07 -15.96 22.81
CA VAL A 200 -9.27 -14.57 23.25
C VAL A 200 -9.02 -14.49 24.76
N VAL A 201 -9.61 -15.41 25.53
CA VAL A 201 -9.43 -15.49 26.99
C VAL A 201 -7.96 -15.70 27.38
N SER A 202 -7.22 -16.50 26.61
CA SER A 202 -5.80 -16.80 26.86
C SER A 202 -4.81 -15.81 26.22
N ARG A 203 -5.28 -14.78 25.50
CA ARG A 203 -4.48 -13.75 24.83
C ARG A 203 -3.41 -14.29 23.87
N LYS A 204 -3.67 -15.43 23.21
CA LYS A 204 -2.74 -16.10 22.28
C LYS A 204 -2.82 -15.59 20.83
N GLY A 205 -3.53 -14.48 20.62
CA GLY A 205 -3.92 -14.00 19.31
C GLY A 205 -5.15 -14.73 18.79
N HIS A 206 -6.07 -14.00 18.16
CA HIS A 206 -7.30 -14.51 17.57
C HIS A 206 -7.55 -13.92 16.19
N SER A 207 -8.18 -14.69 15.31
CA SER A 207 -8.64 -14.27 13.98
C SER A 207 -10.18 -14.30 13.93
N TYR A 208 -10.76 -14.17 12.73
CA TYR A 208 -12.19 -14.33 12.48
C TYR A 208 -12.79 -15.64 13.03
N ILE A 209 -11.95 -16.67 13.24
CA ILE A 209 -12.37 -17.95 13.81
C ILE A 209 -12.94 -17.82 15.23
N ALA A 210 -12.62 -16.74 15.96
CA ALA A 210 -13.20 -16.45 17.27
C ALA A 210 -14.70 -16.13 17.19
N ASP A 211 -15.19 -15.56 16.07
CA ASP A 211 -16.62 -15.30 15.88
C ASP A 211 -17.40 -16.63 15.77
N TRP A 212 -16.81 -17.67 15.18
CA TRP A 212 -17.41 -19.01 15.13
C TRP A 212 -17.53 -19.69 16.51
N TRP A 213 -16.67 -19.33 17.47
CA TRP A 213 -16.89 -19.75 18.86
C TRP A 213 -18.10 -19.05 19.46
N SER A 214 -18.17 -17.72 19.30
CA SER A 214 -19.29 -16.90 19.79
C SER A 214 -20.61 -17.35 19.17
N PHE A 215 -20.59 -17.73 17.88
CA PHE A 215 -21.71 -18.33 17.15
C PHE A 215 -22.17 -19.65 17.80
N GLY A 216 -21.22 -20.48 18.26
CA GLY A 216 -21.52 -21.69 19.03
C GLY A 216 -22.13 -21.40 20.42
N VAL A 217 -21.65 -20.37 21.12
CA VAL A 217 -22.23 -19.93 22.40
C VAL A 217 -23.67 -19.48 22.20
N LEU A 218 -23.91 -18.63 21.19
CA LEU A 218 -25.24 -18.16 20.84
C LEU A 218 -26.18 -19.31 20.44
N ALA A 219 -25.71 -20.25 19.61
CA ALA A 219 -26.46 -21.44 19.24
C ALA A 219 -26.87 -22.26 20.47
N PHE A 220 -25.94 -22.50 21.41
CA PHE A 220 -26.22 -23.22 22.64
C PHE A 220 -27.25 -22.49 23.51
N GLU A 221 -27.10 -21.18 23.64
CA GLU A 221 -28.01 -20.36 24.44
C GLU A 221 -29.43 -20.35 23.86
N MET A 222 -29.59 -20.18 22.54
CA MET A 222 -30.90 -20.25 21.91
C MET A 222 -31.55 -21.64 22.03
N LEU A 223 -30.75 -22.71 21.97
CA LEU A 223 -31.23 -24.09 22.08
C LEU A 223 -31.58 -24.54 23.51
N THR A 224 -31.02 -23.88 24.53
CA THR A 224 -31.08 -24.38 25.92
C THR A 224 -31.55 -23.36 26.95
N GLY A 225 -31.62 -22.09 26.56
CA GLY A 225 -31.94 -20.94 27.42
C GLY A 225 -30.85 -20.54 28.40
N HIS A 226 -29.68 -21.19 28.36
CA HIS A 226 -28.59 -20.95 29.32
C HIS A 226 -27.25 -20.93 28.61
N LEU A 227 -26.28 -20.22 29.17
CA LEU A 227 -24.92 -20.17 28.64
C LEU A 227 -24.16 -21.49 28.89
N PRO A 228 -23.34 -21.97 27.94
CA PRO A 228 -22.58 -23.21 28.09
C PRO A 228 -21.47 -23.13 29.14
N PHE A 229 -20.94 -21.93 29.38
CA PHE A 229 -19.88 -21.66 30.36
C PHE A 229 -20.24 -20.41 31.16
N HIS A 230 -20.68 -20.57 32.41
CA HIS A 230 -20.99 -19.47 33.30
C HIS A 230 -20.58 -19.81 34.73
N GLY A 231 -19.78 -18.94 35.35
CA GLY A 231 -19.29 -19.09 36.72
C GLY A 231 -19.79 -17.98 37.64
N SER A 232 -19.53 -18.11 38.95
CA SER A 232 -19.97 -17.13 39.96
C SER A 232 -19.36 -15.72 39.77
N ASN A 233 -18.25 -15.64 39.05
CA ASN A 233 -17.55 -14.41 38.71
C ASN A 233 -16.78 -14.59 37.40
N ARG A 234 -16.26 -13.48 36.84
CA ARG A 234 -15.53 -13.46 35.57
C ARG A 234 -14.35 -14.45 35.51
N LYS A 235 -13.60 -14.60 36.60
CA LYS A 235 -12.42 -15.49 36.64
C LYS A 235 -12.85 -16.96 36.57
N ASP A 236 -13.95 -17.31 37.22
CA ASP A 236 -14.53 -18.65 37.15
C ASP A 236 -15.06 -18.95 35.75
N THR A 237 -15.78 -18.00 35.13
CA THR A 237 -16.25 -18.11 33.74
C THR A 237 -15.09 -18.35 32.77
N MET A 238 -14.00 -17.57 32.89
CA MET A 238 -12.79 -17.76 32.07
C MET A 238 -12.16 -19.14 32.28
N ASN A 239 -12.10 -19.64 33.51
CA ASN A 239 -11.60 -20.97 33.81
C ASN A 239 -12.46 -22.07 33.18
N LEU A 240 -13.79 -21.91 33.19
CA LEU A 240 -14.72 -22.84 32.56
C LEU A 240 -14.54 -22.86 31.04
N ILE A 241 -14.43 -21.71 30.38
CA ILE A 241 -14.15 -21.61 28.94
C ILE A 241 -12.86 -22.38 28.60
N LEU A 242 -11.80 -22.19 29.37
CA LEU A 242 -10.50 -22.82 29.11
C LEU A 242 -10.49 -24.34 29.39
N LYS A 243 -11.22 -24.83 30.40
CA LYS A 243 -11.00 -26.19 30.94
C LYS A 243 -12.23 -27.09 31.02
N ALA A 244 -13.45 -26.55 31.10
CA ALA A 244 -14.64 -27.34 31.35
C ALA A 244 -15.02 -28.24 30.17
N LYS A 245 -15.55 -29.43 30.44
CA LYS A 245 -16.16 -30.23 29.37
C LYS A 245 -17.56 -29.68 29.09
N LEU A 246 -17.90 -29.51 27.82
CA LEU A 246 -19.24 -29.10 27.41
C LEU A 246 -20.25 -30.18 27.84
N ALA A 247 -21.19 -29.80 28.70
CA ALA A 247 -22.31 -30.66 29.07
C ALA A 247 -23.35 -30.61 27.95
N MET A 248 -23.47 -31.69 27.18
CA MET A 248 -24.40 -31.75 26.05
C MET A 248 -25.80 -32.15 26.53
N PRO A 249 -26.84 -31.34 26.28
CA PRO A 249 -28.21 -31.74 26.61
C PRO A 249 -28.66 -32.93 25.75
N GLN A 250 -29.27 -33.94 26.38
CA GLN A 250 -29.69 -35.17 25.68
C GLN A 250 -30.95 -35.00 24.82
N TYR A 251 -31.71 -33.91 25.05
CA TYR A 251 -32.94 -33.63 24.30
C TYR A 251 -32.69 -32.99 22.93
N LEU A 252 -31.45 -32.54 22.64
CA LEU A 252 -31.09 -31.99 21.34
C LEU A 252 -30.90 -33.11 20.30
N SER A 253 -31.24 -32.84 19.04
CA SER A 253 -31.01 -33.76 17.93
C SER A 253 -29.53 -34.14 17.77
N PRO A 254 -29.22 -35.32 17.23
CA PRO A 254 -27.85 -35.69 16.89
C PRO A 254 -27.13 -34.63 16.03
N GLU A 255 -27.86 -33.98 15.12
CA GLU A 255 -27.38 -32.94 14.23
C GLU A 255 -27.01 -31.67 15.01
N ALA A 256 -27.88 -31.19 15.91
CA ALA A 256 -27.60 -30.04 16.77
C ALA A 256 -26.41 -30.31 17.71
N GLN A 257 -26.36 -31.51 18.31
CA GLN A 257 -25.23 -31.92 19.16
C GLN A 257 -23.91 -31.98 18.35
N SER A 258 -23.96 -32.47 17.12
CA SER A 258 -22.79 -32.50 16.22
C SER A 258 -22.29 -31.10 15.87
N LEU A 259 -23.20 -30.18 15.58
CA LEU A 259 -22.87 -28.78 15.29
C LEU A 259 -22.13 -28.14 16.47
N LEU A 260 -22.71 -28.22 17.67
CA LEU A 260 -22.14 -27.65 18.89
C LEU A 260 -20.76 -28.28 19.21
N ARG A 261 -20.58 -29.60 19.04
CA ARG A 261 -19.26 -30.24 19.25
C ARG A 261 -18.19 -29.74 18.27
N SER A 262 -18.60 -29.38 17.07
CA SER A 262 -17.69 -28.91 16.01
C SER A 262 -17.33 -27.43 16.18
N LEU A 263 -18.25 -26.62 16.71
CA LEU A 263 -18.01 -25.21 17.05
C LEU A 263 -17.21 -25.04 18.36
N PHE A 264 -17.41 -25.90 19.37
CA PHE A 264 -16.68 -25.83 20.64
C PHE A 264 -15.32 -26.55 20.65
N LYS A 265 -14.67 -26.65 19.48
CA LYS A 265 -13.27 -27.08 19.40
C LYS A 265 -12.38 -25.95 19.92
N ARG A 266 -11.64 -26.26 21.01
CA ARG A 266 -10.76 -25.29 21.69
C ARG A 266 -9.56 -24.86 20.86
N ASN A 267 -9.03 -25.74 20.02
CA ASN A 267 -8.04 -25.36 19.03
C ASN A 267 -8.80 -24.71 17.84
N PRO A 268 -8.59 -23.42 17.56
CA PRO A 268 -9.33 -22.71 16.50
C PRO A 268 -9.21 -23.37 15.13
N VAL A 269 -8.06 -23.95 14.79
CA VAL A 269 -7.83 -24.59 13.48
C VAL A 269 -8.74 -25.79 13.24
N ASN A 270 -9.19 -26.45 14.32
CA ASN A 270 -10.06 -27.62 14.24
C ASN A 270 -11.55 -27.24 14.34
N ARG A 271 -11.87 -25.94 14.45
CA ARG A 271 -13.23 -25.44 14.65
C ARG A 271 -13.99 -25.41 13.33
N LEU A 272 -15.28 -25.75 13.37
CA LEU A 272 -16.15 -25.57 12.21
C LEU A 272 -16.16 -24.10 11.79
N GLY A 273 -16.00 -23.82 10.49
CA GLY A 273 -15.79 -22.47 9.96
C GLY A 273 -14.33 -22.06 9.80
N ALA A 274 -13.37 -22.90 10.22
CA ALA A 274 -11.93 -22.68 10.00
C ALA A 274 -11.40 -23.41 8.75
N GLY A 275 -10.29 -22.90 8.18
CA GLY A 275 -9.59 -23.49 7.04
C GLY A 275 -10.10 -22.99 5.69
N VAL A 276 -9.52 -23.52 4.60
CA VAL A 276 -9.77 -23.07 3.21
C VAL A 276 -11.23 -23.20 2.79
N ASP A 277 -11.92 -24.22 3.29
CA ASP A 277 -13.35 -24.45 3.04
C ASP A 277 -14.27 -23.58 3.95
N GLY A 278 -13.72 -22.86 4.93
CA GLY A 278 -14.38 -21.83 5.76
C GLY A 278 -15.88 -21.99 6.00
N PHE A 279 -16.67 -21.02 5.52
CA PHE A 279 -18.12 -20.98 5.60
C PHE A 279 -18.82 -22.12 4.82
N ASP A 280 -18.21 -22.66 3.76
CA ASP A 280 -18.79 -23.80 3.03
C ASP A 280 -18.95 -25.04 3.94
N ASN A 281 -18.07 -25.22 4.92
CA ASN A 281 -18.21 -26.30 5.90
C ASN A 281 -19.41 -26.11 6.84
N ILE A 282 -19.82 -24.87 7.11
CA ILE A 282 -21.03 -24.58 7.89
C ILE A 282 -22.26 -24.90 7.04
N LYS A 283 -22.30 -24.44 5.79
CA LYS A 283 -23.40 -24.73 4.86
C LYS A 283 -23.65 -26.22 4.66
N LYS A 284 -22.58 -27.02 4.59
CA LYS A 284 -22.63 -28.48 4.38
C LYS A 284 -22.97 -29.27 5.65
N HIS A 285 -22.99 -28.65 6.83
CA HIS A 285 -23.25 -29.38 8.06
C HIS A 285 -24.71 -29.88 8.09
N PRO A 286 -25.01 -31.14 8.49
CA PRO A 286 -26.36 -31.71 8.45
C PRO A 286 -27.44 -30.88 9.16
N PHE A 287 -27.05 -30.14 10.21
CA PHE A 287 -27.95 -29.20 10.90
C PHE A 287 -28.53 -28.12 9.98
N PHE A 288 -27.93 -27.80 8.83
CA PHE A 288 -28.43 -26.80 7.87
C PHE A 288 -28.90 -27.41 6.55
N GLU A 289 -29.05 -28.74 6.46
CA GLU A 289 -29.38 -29.45 5.21
C GLU A 289 -30.67 -28.95 4.54
N THR A 290 -31.64 -28.48 5.33
CA THR A 290 -32.95 -28.02 4.83
C THR A 290 -32.98 -26.55 4.42
N ILE A 291 -31.86 -25.81 4.54
CA ILE A 291 -31.78 -24.40 4.22
C ILE A 291 -31.43 -24.19 2.74
N ASP A 292 -32.30 -23.48 2.02
CA ASP A 292 -31.95 -22.90 0.72
C ASP A 292 -31.25 -21.56 0.95
N TRP A 293 -29.92 -21.57 0.84
CA TRP A 293 -29.08 -20.40 1.11
C TRP A 293 -29.32 -19.23 0.15
N ILE A 294 -29.74 -19.49 -1.09
CA ILE A 294 -30.03 -18.44 -2.06
C ILE A 294 -31.36 -17.78 -1.71
N ALA A 295 -32.40 -18.60 -1.50
CA ALA A 295 -33.71 -18.10 -1.08
C ALA A 295 -33.63 -17.38 0.27
N LEU A 296 -32.78 -17.84 1.20
CA LEU A 296 -32.55 -17.18 2.47
C LEU A 296 -31.95 -15.78 2.26
N PHE A 297 -30.85 -15.67 1.50
CA PHE A 297 -30.20 -14.38 1.20
C PHE A 297 -31.14 -13.36 0.55
N GLU A 298 -32.01 -13.83 -0.34
CA GLU A 298 -33.01 -13.01 -1.02
C GLU A 298 -34.26 -12.73 -0.14
N LYS A 299 -34.24 -13.11 1.16
CA LYS A 299 -35.35 -13.01 2.12
C LYS A 299 -36.66 -13.63 1.62
N ARG A 300 -36.57 -14.75 0.88
CA ARG A 300 -37.73 -15.49 0.34
C ARG A 300 -38.20 -16.64 1.25
N ILE A 301 -37.42 -16.98 2.28
CA ILE A 301 -37.82 -17.96 3.29
C ILE A 301 -38.55 -17.24 4.42
N GLU A 302 -39.75 -17.70 4.76
CA GLU A 302 -40.57 -17.11 5.82
C GLU A 302 -39.90 -17.25 7.19
N PRO A 303 -39.69 -16.14 7.94
CA PRO A 303 -39.13 -16.19 9.28
C PRO A 303 -40.02 -16.93 10.29
N PRO A 304 -39.43 -17.60 11.29
CA PRO A 304 -40.19 -18.35 12.30
C PRO A 304 -41.02 -17.45 13.21
N PHE A 305 -40.64 -16.17 13.33
CA PHE A 305 -41.36 -15.18 14.11
C PHE A 305 -41.42 -13.86 13.35
N ILE A 306 -42.64 -13.40 13.08
CA ILE A 306 -42.91 -12.09 12.50
C ILE A 306 -43.39 -11.16 13.63
N PRO A 307 -42.68 -10.07 13.96
CA PRO A 307 -43.09 -9.17 15.03
C PRO A 307 -44.47 -8.55 14.76
N PRO A 308 -45.37 -8.50 15.76
CA PRO A 308 -46.69 -7.91 15.57
C PRO A 308 -46.58 -6.41 15.27
N ILE A 309 -47.20 -5.97 14.17
CA ILE A 309 -47.20 -4.57 13.75
C ILE A 309 -48.15 -3.78 14.67
N HIS A 310 -47.59 -3.01 15.59
CA HIS A 310 -48.34 -2.10 16.45
C HIS A 310 -48.35 -0.67 15.89
N SER A 311 -49.37 0.11 16.25
CA SER A 311 -49.43 1.55 15.94
C SER A 311 -48.33 2.36 16.64
N ASP A 312 -47.82 1.83 17.76
CA ASP A 312 -46.66 2.34 18.46
C ASP A 312 -45.38 1.77 17.83
N PHE A 313 -44.60 2.65 17.20
CA PHE A 313 -43.39 2.29 16.47
C PHE A 313 -42.31 1.66 17.37
N ALA A 314 -42.32 1.92 18.68
CA ALA A 314 -41.30 1.44 19.62
C ALA A 314 -41.84 0.41 20.64
N HIS A 315 -42.94 -0.28 20.32
CA HIS A 315 -43.58 -1.24 21.23
C HIS A 315 -42.65 -2.33 21.77
N HIS A 316 -41.68 -2.77 20.97
CA HIS A 316 -40.72 -3.82 21.34
C HIS A 316 -39.48 -3.31 22.08
N PHE A 317 -39.40 -2.01 22.37
CA PHE A 317 -38.29 -1.38 23.10
C PHE A 317 -38.68 -1.15 24.56
N ASP A 318 -37.68 -1.15 25.45
CA ASP A 318 -37.91 -1.03 26.88
C ASP A 318 -38.63 0.29 27.23
N LYS A 319 -39.71 0.16 28.02
CA LYS A 319 -40.51 1.29 28.54
C LYS A 319 -39.69 2.24 29.38
N GLU A 320 -38.61 1.77 30.02
CA GLU A 320 -37.68 2.63 30.74
C GLU A 320 -37.00 3.66 29.83
N PHE A 321 -36.82 3.35 28.55
CA PHE A 321 -36.25 4.28 27.56
C PHE A 321 -37.33 5.02 26.79
N THR A 322 -38.34 4.32 26.27
CA THR A 322 -39.37 4.92 25.40
C THR A 322 -40.27 5.93 26.13
N SER A 323 -40.34 5.88 27.47
CA SER A 323 -41.04 6.87 28.29
C SER A 323 -40.23 8.13 28.61
N LYS A 324 -38.92 8.16 28.30
CA LYS A 324 -38.05 9.33 28.53
C LYS A 324 -38.33 10.39 27.48
N THR A 325 -38.28 11.66 27.88
CA THR A 325 -38.41 12.79 26.94
C THR A 325 -37.33 12.69 25.86
N PRO A 326 -37.68 12.74 24.55
CA PRO A 326 -36.76 12.60 23.43
C PRO A 326 -35.95 13.89 23.19
N THR A 327 -35.39 14.46 24.25
CA THR A 327 -34.60 15.69 24.19
C THR A 327 -33.11 15.38 24.14
N ASP A 328 -32.47 15.84 23.07
CA ASP A 328 -31.02 15.82 22.93
C ASP A 328 -30.38 16.95 23.77
N SER A 329 -29.69 16.62 24.87
CA SER A 329 -29.13 17.61 25.82
C SER A 329 -27.91 18.34 25.22
N PRO A 330 -27.71 19.65 25.43
CA PRO A 330 -26.58 20.38 24.83
C PRO A 330 -25.22 19.73 25.15
N GLY A 331 -24.38 19.58 24.12
CA GLY A 331 -23.02 19.05 24.26
C GLY A 331 -22.06 20.20 24.55
N VAL A 332 -21.24 20.08 25.59
CA VAL A 332 -20.16 21.04 25.85
C VAL A 332 -19.11 20.93 24.72
N PRO A 333 -18.58 22.04 24.19
CA PRO A 333 -17.47 22.00 23.23
C PRO A 333 -16.30 21.21 23.82
N PRO A 334 -15.83 20.16 23.15
CA PRO A 334 -14.65 19.41 23.57
C PRO A 334 -13.38 20.22 23.23
N SER A 335 -12.20 19.80 23.68
CA SER A 335 -10.94 20.44 23.24
C SER A 335 -10.82 20.45 21.72
N ALA A 336 -10.12 21.43 21.14
CA ALA A 336 -9.96 21.57 19.68
C ALA A 336 -9.44 20.28 19.01
N ASP A 337 -8.65 19.50 19.73
CA ASP A 337 -8.08 18.23 19.25
C ASP A 337 -9.12 17.11 19.18
N ALA A 338 -10.08 17.08 20.12
CA ALA A 338 -11.18 16.12 20.13
C ALA A 338 -12.26 16.42 19.07
N HIS A 339 -12.37 17.68 18.64
CA HIS A 339 -13.19 18.03 17.50
C HIS A 339 -12.50 17.67 16.17
N ARG A 340 -11.20 17.98 16.04
CA ARG A 340 -10.38 17.63 14.88
C ARG A 340 -10.23 16.13 14.66
N SER A 341 -10.23 15.32 15.73
CA SER A 341 -10.20 13.86 15.65
C SER A 341 -11.49 13.24 15.08
N PHE A 342 -12.44 14.01 14.54
CA PHE A 342 -13.57 13.52 13.75
C PHE A 342 -13.65 14.23 12.39
N ALA A 343 -12.58 14.88 11.91
CA ALA A 343 -12.52 15.38 10.54
C ALA A 343 -12.83 14.25 9.54
N GLY A 344 -13.62 14.54 8.49
CA GLY A 344 -14.10 13.54 7.53
C GLY A 344 -15.20 12.60 8.06
N PHE A 345 -15.78 12.84 9.25
CA PHE A 345 -16.85 11.95 9.78
C PHE A 345 -18.18 12.00 8.98
N SER A 346 -18.35 13.01 8.13
CA SER A 346 -19.58 13.16 7.35
C SER A 346 -19.72 12.08 6.29
N TYR A 347 -20.89 11.45 6.22
CA TYR A 347 -21.26 10.44 5.24
C TYR A 347 -22.74 10.57 4.90
N ILE A 348 -23.08 10.40 3.63
CA ILE A 348 -24.43 10.20 3.14
C ILE A 348 -24.37 8.99 2.24
N ALA A 349 -25.26 8.02 2.46
CA ALA A 349 -25.30 6.82 1.66
C ALA A 349 -25.48 7.18 0.18
N PRO A 350 -24.71 6.56 -0.75
CA PRO A 350 -24.74 6.92 -2.18
C PRO A 350 -26.16 6.96 -2.76
N GLU A 351 -27.03 6.05 -2.33
CA GLU A 351 -28.42 5.93 -2.80
C GLU A 351 -29.31 7.13 -2.41
N LEU A 352 -28.87 7.94 -1.45
CA LEU A 352 -29.56 9.16 -0.99
C LEU A 352 -29.01 10.44 -1.66
N THR A 353 -27.84 10.36 -2.32
CA THR A 353 -27.20 11.50 -3.01
C THR A 353 -27.47 11.54 -4.51
N GLU A 354 -27.89 10.42 -5.09
CA GLU A 354 -28.36 10.35 -6.46
C GLU A 354 -29.87 10.63 -6.47
N GLN A 355 -30.29 11.65 -7.23
CA GLN A 355 -31.70 11.94 -7.43
C GLN A 355 -32.43 10.65 -7.83
N ARG A 356 -33.43 10.28 -7.02
CA ARG A 356 -34.37 9.18 -7.22
C ARG A 356 -34.47 8.70 -8.68
N ILE A 357 -33.75 7.62 -8.96
CA ILE A 357 -34.18 6.61 -9.92
C ILE A 357 -34.28 5.30 -9.10
N ASN A 358 -35.40 5.20 -8.38
CA ASN A 358 -36.05 4.05 -7.72
C ASN A 358 -35.24 2.76 -7.43
N ASP A 359 -35.21 2.40 -6.13
CA ASP A 359 -35.24 1.05 -5.48
C ASP A 359 -34.32 -0.11 -5.95
N PRO A 360 -33.91 -1.01 -5.03
CA PRO A 360 -32.88 -2.02 -5.26
C PRO A 360 -33.40 -3.15 -6.13
N VAL A 361 -33.33 -2.94 -7.44
CA VAL A 361 -33.20 -4.02 -8.40
C VAL A 361 -31.70 -4.15 -8.64
N TYR A 362 -31.17 -5.35 -8.42
CA TYR A 362 -29.94 -5.86 -9.07
C TYR A 362 -29.74 -5.18 -10.43
N SER A 363 -28.52 -4.89 -10.90
CA SER A 363 -28.33 -4.20 -12.20
C SER A 363 -28.76 -5.10 -13.37
N ASP A 364 -30.07 -5.24 -13.51
CA ASP A 364 -30.81 -6.06 -14.44
C ASP A 364 -30.52 -5.53 -15.84
N GLU A 365 -30.20 -4.24 -15.99
CA GLU A 365 -29.84 -3.67 -17.29
C GLU A 365 -28.47 -4.10 -17.82
N VAL A 366 -27.41 -4.06 -17.02
CA VAL A 366 -26.07 -4.48 -17.48
C VAL A 366 -26.06 -5.99 -17.66
N GLU A 367 -26.68 -6.74 -16.74
CA GLU A 367 -26.85 -8.17 -16.92
C GLU A 367 -27.73 -8.51 -18.13
N LYS A 368 -28.86 -7.81 -18.37
CA LYS A 368 -29.67 -7.99 -19.59
C LYS A 368 -28.86 -7.66 -20.83
N ARG A 369 -28.05 -6.60 -20.82
CA ARG A 369 -27.15 -6.24 -21.94
C ARG A 369 -26.12 -7.32 -22.20
N LEU A 370 -25.41 -7.79 -21.17
CA LEU A 370 -24.43 -8.89 -21.25
C LEU A 370 -25.07 -10.22 -21.66
N ARG A 371 -26.30 -10.50 -21.19
CA ARG A 371 -27.10 -11.68 -21.58
C ARG A 371 -27.49 -11.66 -23.06
N ASN A 372 -27.64 -10.47 -23.64
CA ASN A 372 -27.96 -10.30 -25.05
C ASN A 372 -26.72 -10.31 -25.96
N ILE A 373 -25.50 -10.39 -25.41
CA ILE A 373 -24.28 -10.45 -26.22
C ILE A 373 -24.15 -11.84 -26.87
N PRO A 374 -24.01 -11.92 -28.22
CA PRO A 374 -23.80 -13.19 -28.91
C PRO A 374 -22.52 -13.90 -28.43
N GLY A 375 -22.66 -15.16 -28.01
CA GLY A 375 -21.53 -16.00 -27.59
C GLY A 375 -21.15 -15.88 -26.11
N MET A 376 -21.87 -15.10 -25.31
CA MET A 376 -21.66 -15.00 -23.86
C MET A 376 -21.93 -16.34 -23.16
N LYS A 377 -20.94 -16.85 -22.43
CA LYS A 377 -21.02 -18.07 -21.61
C LYS A 377 -21.30 -17.72 -20.15
N PHE A 378 -22.15 -18.51 -19.48
CA PHE A 378 -22.55 -18.28 -18.08
C PHE A 378 -22.03 -19.34 -17.10
N HIS A 379 -21.44 -20.42 -17.61
CA HIS A 379 -20.71 -21.37 -16.78
C HIS A 379 -19.35 -20.80 -16.36
N LEU A 380 -18.73 -21.40 -15.35
CA LEU A 380 -17.47 -20.90 -14.80
C LEU A 380 -16.36 -20.91 -15.86
N PHE A 381 -15.68 -19.77 -16.04
CA PHE A 381 -14.50 -19.65 -16.92
C PHE A 381 -13.47 -20.77 -16.69
N THR A 382 -13.29 -21.16 -15.42
CA THR A 382 -12.33 -22.19 -15.00
C THR A 382 -12.66 -23.60 -15.51
N GLN A 383 -13.86 -23.84 -16.04
CA GLN A 383 -14.22 -25.10 -16.69
C GLN A 383 -13.59 -25.24 -18.09
N ASP A 384 -13.48 -24.15 -18.83
CA ASP A 384 -12.95 -24.16 -20.20
C ASP A 384 -11.45 -23.78 -20.23
N PHE A 385 -11.01 -22.93 -19.29
CA PHE A 385 -9.67 -22.34 -19.29
C PHE A 385 -8.97 -22.45 -17.94
N GLU A 386 -7.64 -22.45 -18.00
CA GLU A 386 -6.73 -22.36 -16.85
C GLU A 386 -5.95 -21.04 -16.93
N ILE A 387 -6.02 -20.22 -15.87
CA ILE A 387 -5.26 -18.96 -15.77
C ILE A 387 -3.79 -19.28 -15.47
N LYS A 388 -2.87 -18.57 -16.12
CA LYS A 388 -1.42 -18.66 -15.92
C LYS A 388 -0.90 -17.31 -15.42
N GLU A 389 0.29 -16.90 -15.84
CA GLU A 389 0.90 -15.64 -15.43
C GLU A 389 0.14 -14.41 -15.94
N GLN A 390 0.22 -13.32 -15.18
CA GLN A 390 -0.25 -12.02 -15.61
C GLN A 390 0.64 -11.48 -16.73
N ILE A 391 0.03 -11.01 -17.81
CA ILE A 391 0.71 -10.47 -19.00
C ILE A 391 0.45 -8.97 -19.20
N GLY A 392 -0.45 -8.36 -18.42
CA GLY A 392 -0.69 -6.92 -18.43
C GLY A 392 -1.72 -6.50 -17.39
N GLN A 393 -1.68 -5.23 -16.98
CA GLN A 393 -2.63 -4.64 -16.03
C GLN A 393 -3.10 -3.27 -16.53
N GLY A 394 -4.40 -3.10 -16.66
CA GLY A 394 -5.05 -1.83 -16.96
C GLY A 394 -5.72 -1.23 -15.73
N GLN A 395 -6.28 -0.02 -15.89
CA GLN A 395 -6.92 0.73 -14.79
C GLN A 395 -8.11 -0.01 -14.15
N PHE A 396 -8.80 -0.87 -14.92
CA PHE A 396 -10.05 -1.52 -14.49
C PHE A 396 -10.11 -3.02 -14.86
N ALA A 397 -9.01 -3.59 -15.36
CA ALA A 397 -8.95 -4.97 -15.81
C ALA A 397 -7.53 -5.54 -15.71
N VAL A 398 -7.43 -6.85 -15.50
CA VAL A 398 -6.14 -7.56 -15.45
C VAL A 398 -6.08 -8.60 -16.58
N CYS A 399 -5.00 -8.58 -17.35
CA CYS A 399 -4.77 -9.49 -18.46
C CYS A 399 -3.82 -10.62 -18.04
N HIS A 400 -4.25 -11.87 -18.25
CA HIS A 400 -3.44 -13.06 -17.99
C HIS A 400 -3.23 -13.88 -19.26
N ARG A 401 -2.14 -14.65 -19.34
CA ARG A 401 -2.09 -15.79 -20.25
C ARG A 401 -3.02 -16.86 -19.70
N CYS A 402 -3.74 -17.56 -20.58
CA CYS A 402 -4.56 -18.70 -20.19
C CYS A 402 -4.45 -19.85 -21.20
N LEU A 403 -4.68 -21.08 -20.72
CA LEU A 403 -4.69 -22.29 -21.53
C LEU A 403 -6.11 -22.85 -21.63
N HIS A 404 -6.57 -23.18 -22.83
CA HIS A 404 -7.83 -23.90 -23.00
C HIS A 404 -7.64 -25.37 -22.58
N ARG A 405 -8.43 -25.86 -21.63
CA ARG A 405 -8.19 -27.12 -20.94
C ARG A 405 -8.26 -28.36 -21.85
N LEU A 406 -9.11 -28.35 -22.86
CA LEU A 406 -9.28 -29.51 -23.76
C LEU A 406 -8.23 -29.57 -24.88
N THR A 407 -7.79 -28.41 -25.37
CA THR A 407 -6.91 -28.32 -26.55
C THR A 407 -5.48 -27.92 -26.21
N SER A 408 -5.24 -27.48 -24.97
CA SER A 408 -4.00 -26.87 -24.52
C SER A 408 -3.57 -25.65 -25.34
N ALA A 409 -4.49 -25.04 -26.10
CA ALA A 409 -4.22 -23.86 -26.90
C ALA A 409 -4.06 -22.63 -25.98
N GLU A 410 -3.07 -21.79 -26.29
CA GLU A 410 -2.76 -20.60 -25.49
C GLU A 410 -3.49 -19.35 -25.99
N TYR A 411 -4.00 -18.58 -25.03
CA TYR A 411 -4.76 -17.35 -25.25
C TYR A 411 -4.37 -16.28 -24.21
N ALA A 412 -4.88 -15.08 -24.40
CA ALA A 412 -4.90 -14.03 -23.38
C ALA A 412 -6.33 -13.89 -22.84
N VAL A 413 -6.49 -13.59 -21.55
CA VAL A 413 -7.79 -13.29 -20.94
C VAL A 413 -7.72 -11.96 -20.20
N LYS A 414 -8.59 -11.02 -20.58
CA LYS A 414 -8.84 -9.76 -19.87
C LYS A 414 -9.97 -9.99 -18.86
N ILE A 415 -9.68 -9.78 -17.58
CA ILE A 415 -10.60 -10.01 -16.46
C ILE A 415 -11.04 -8.67 -15.90
N ILE A 416 -12.33 -8.38 -15.97
CA ILE A 416 -12.95 -7.18 -15.40
C ILE A 416 -13.57 -7.59 -14.07
N SER A 417 -13.06 -7.02 -12.98
CA SER A 417 -13.38 -7.46 -11.62
C SER A 417 -14.79 -7.07 -11.15
N ASP A 418 -15.34 -6.00 -11.73
CA ASP A 418 -16.68 -5.51 -11.41
C ASP A 418 -17.32 -4.85 -12.65
N CYS A 419 -18.31 -5.52 -13.24
CA CYS A 419 -19.03 -5.02 -14.42
C CYS A 419 -20.09 -3.95 -14.09
N SER A 420 -20.41 -3.73 -12.80
CA SER A 420 -21.40 -2.71 -12.39
C SER A 420 -20.81 -1.30 -12.41
N THR A 421 -19.52 -1.18 -12.07
CA THR A 421 -18.75 0.07 -12.15
C THR A 421 -18.08 0.28 -13.51
N ASN A 422 -17.80 -0.79 -14.26
CA ASN A 422 -17.19 -0.73 -15.59
C ASN A 422 -17.88 -1.68 -16.57
N ASP A 423 -18.95 -1.21 -17.23
CA ASP A 423 -19.75 -1.97 -18.20
C ASP A 423 -18.94 -2.25 -19.49
N PRO A 424 -18.55 -3.50 -19.77
CA PRO A 424 -17.75 -3.83 -20.96
C PRO A 424 -18.58 -4.08 -22.22
N THR A 425 -19.90 -3.84 -22.17
CA THR A 425 -20.81 -4.17 -23.28
C THR A 425 -20.36 -3.50 -24.59
N ASP A 426 -19.99 -2.22 -24.56
CA ASP A 426 -19.56 -1.49 -25.76
C ASP A 426 -18.24 -2.06 -26.32
N GLU A 427 -17.26 -2.38 -25.46
CA GLU A 427 -15.97 -2.97 -25.87
C GLU A 427 -16.20 -4.34 -26.54
N ILE A 428 -16.98 -5.21 -25.91
CA ILE A 428 -17.25 -6.56 -26.42
C ILE A 428 -18.03 -6.49 -27.73
N GLN A 429 -19.04 -5.61 -27.82
CA GLN A 429 -19.86 -5.49 -29.03
C GLN A 429 -19.04 -4.97 -30.22
N ILE A 430 -18.15 -3.98 -30.00
CA ILE A 430 -17.24 -3.51 -31.04
C ILE A 430 -16.32 -4.64 -31.48
N LEU A 431 -15.64 -5.32 -30.55
CA LEU A 431 -14.72 -6.40 -30.90
C LEU A 431 -15.41 -7.56 -31.63
N LEU A 432 -16.65 -7.92 -31.26
CA LEU A 432 -17.45 -8.93 -31.96
C LEU A 432 -17.84 -8.50 -33.38
N ASN A 433 -18.28 -7.25 -33.56
CA ASN A 433 -18.72 -6.72 -34.86
C ASN A 433 -17.56 -6.60 -35.87
N TYR A 434 -16.33 -6.42 -35.41
CA TYR A 434 -15.14 -6.22 -36.27
C TYR A 434 -14.14 -7.38 -36.22
N THR A 435 -14.56 -8.57 -35.80
CA THR A 435 -13.73 -9.79 -35.80
C THR A 435 -13.11 -10.15 -37.16
N ASN A 436 -13.73 -9.70 -38.26
CA ASN A 436 -13.25 -9.92 -39.63
C ASN A 436 -12.09 -9.01 -40.05
N LEU A 437 -11.81 -7.95 -39.28
CA LEU A 437 -10.67 -7.07 -39.55
C LEU A 437 -9.40 -7.72 -39.01
N SER A 438 -8.50 -8.12 -39.92
CA SER A 438 -7.24 -8.80 -39.57
C SER A 438 -6.34 -8.02 -38.60
N ASN A 439 -6.50 -6.69 -38.54
CA ASN A 439 -5.67 -5.76 -37.78
C ASN A 439 -6.33 -5.30 -36.47
N ILE A 440 -7.41 -5.94 -36.03
CA ILE A 440 -7.98 -5.81 -34.69
C ILE A 440 -7.76 -7.13 -33.93
N ILE A 441 -7.63 -7.05 -32.60
CA ILE A 441 -7.54 -8.24 -31.76
C ILE A 441 -8.84 -9.05 -31.84
N ARG A 442 -8.71 -10.37 -31.94
CA ARG A 442 -9.85 -11.26 -32.10
C ARG A 442 -10.28 -11.81 -30.75
N ILE A 443 -11.57 -11.66 -30.43
CA ILE A 443 -12.23 -12.39 -29.35
C ILE A 443 -12.38 -13.87 -29.74
N ARG A 444 -12.03 -14.75 -28.80
CA ARG A 444 -12.14 -16.21 -28.89
C ARG A 444 -13.30 -16.74 -28.10
N ASP A 445 -13.48 -16.25 -26.88
CA ASP A 445 -14.55 -16.62 -25.97
C ASP A 445 -14.84 -15.46 -25.00
N ILE A 446 -16.05 -15.44 -24.44
CA ILE A 446 -16.48 -14.46 -23.44
C ILE A 446 -17.30 -15.15 -22.35
N PHE A 447 -17.03 -14.82 -21.09
CA PHE A 447 -17.74 -15.39 -19.94
C PHE A 447 -18.25 -14.30 -19.01
N PHE A 448 -19.44 -14.52 -18.47
CA PHE A 448 -20.03 -13.74 -17.41
C PHE A 448 -20.15 -14.60 -16.16
N ASN A 449 -19.31 -14.32 -15.16
CA ASN A 449 -19.36 -14.94 -13.83
C ASN A 449 -19.45 -13.80 -12.81
N PRO A 450 -20.66 -13.28 -12.51
CA PRO A 450 -20.85 -12.06 -11.72
C PRO A 450 -20.04 -12.05 -10.41
N PRO A 451 -19.42 -10.92 -10.05
CA PRO A 451 -19.44 -9.62 -10.73
C PRO A 451 -18.46 -9.50 -11.91
N LYS A 452 -17.81 -10.60 -12.33
CA LYS A 452 -16.69 -10.60 -13.28
C LYS A 452 -17.11 -10.89 -14.72
N VAL A 453 -16.41 -10.25 -15.66
CA VAL A 453 -16.47 -10.56 -17.09
C VAL A 453 -15.07 -10.97 -17.57
N TYR A 454 -15.00 -12.06 -18.33
CA TYR A 454 -13.76 -12.59 -18.91
C TYR A 454 -13.83 -12.46 -20.43
N ILE A 455 -12.87 -11.76 -21.03
CA ILE A 455 -12.75 -11.61 -22.49
C ILE A 455 -11.50 -12.36 -22.92
N VAL A 456 -11.67 -13.51 -23.57
CA VAL A 456 -10.57 -14.34 -24.08
C VAL A 456 -10.23 -13.91 -25.50
N THR A 457 -8.97 -13.62 -25.77
CA THR A 457 -8.46 -13.15 -27.07
C THR A 457 -7.24 -13.93 -27.54
N ASP A 458 -6.84 -13.71 -28.79
CA ASP A 458 -5.54 -14.18 -29.29
C ASP A 458 -4.38 -13.64 -28.40
N LEU A 459 -3.39 -14.50 -28.12
CA LEU A 459 -2.16 -14.11 -27.43
C LEU A 459 -1.20 -13.43 -28.42
N MET A 460 -0.83 -12.17 -28.15
CA MET A 460 0.09 -11.40 -29.00
C MET A 460 1.55 -11.73 -28.66
N ARG A 461 2.26 -12.47 -29.53
CA ARG A 461 3.63 -12.95 -29.25
C ARG A 461 4.74 -12.04 -29.76
N GLY A 462 4.41 -11.03 -30.55
CA GLY A 462 5.38 -10.20 -31.25
C GLY A 462 5.85 -8.97 -30.49
N GLY A 463 5.28 -8.68 -29.32
CA GLY A 463 5.58 -7.48 -28.54
C GLY A 463 4.91 -6.21 -29.09
N GLU A 464 5.22 -5.07 -28.48
CA GLU A 464 4.64 -3.77 -28.85
C GLU A 464 5.31 -3.19 -30.10
N LEU A 465 4.61 -2.29 -30.80
CA LEU A 465 5.17 -1.59 -31.96
C LEU A 465 6.46 -0.84 -31.61
N VAL A 466 6.53 -0.24 -30.43
CA VAL A 466 7.69 0.54 -30.02
C VAL A 466 8.90 -0.35 -29.68
N ASP A 467 8.71 -1.59 -29.24
CA ASP A 467 9.81 -2.54 -29.05
C ASP A 467 10.60 -2.76 -30.35
N LYS A 468 9.92 -2.76 -31.50
CA LYS A 468 10.55 -2.85 -32.82
C LYS A 468 11.35 -1.58 -33.14
N ILE A 469 10.76 -0.40 -32.90
CA ILE A 469 11.43 0.91 -33.11
C ILE A 469 12.74 0.95 -32.31
N PHE A 470 12.73 0.41 -31.09
CA PHE A 470 13.89 0.37 -30.22
C PHE A 470 14.93 -0.68 -30.58
N GLN A 471 14.52 -1.92 -30.84
CA GLN A 471 15.47 -2.99 -31.16
C GLN A 471 16.21 -2.73 -32.47
N GLU A 472 15.54 -2.14 -33.46
CA GLU A 472 16.14 -1.86 -34.76
C GLU A 472 16.90 -0.52 -34.79
N LYS A 473 16.85 0.26 -33.69
CA LYS A 473 17.47 1.58 -33.45
C LYS A 473 17.11 2.69 -34.45
N SER A 474 16.40 2.35 -35.52
CA SER A 474 16.07 3.22 -36.64
C SER A 474 15.13 2.48 -37.60
N LEU A 475 13.97 3.08 -37.89
CA LEU A 475 13.11 2.67 -39.00
C LEU A 475 13.44 3.51 -40.24
N SER A 476 13.23 2.96 -41.43
CA SER A 476 13.19 3.77 -42.65
C SER A 476 11.86 4.52 -42.75
N GLU A 477 11.84 5.58 -43.56
CA GLU A 477 10.60 6.30 -43.86
C GLU A 477 9.59 5.37 -44.55
N LYS A 478 10.09 4.46 -45.41
CA LYS A 478 9.30 3.43 -46.08
C LYS A 478 8.68 2.43 -45.12
N GLU A 479 9.41 1.98 -44.10
CA GLU A 479 8.90 1.09 -43.06
C GLU A 479 7.84 1.77 -42.19
N SER A 480 8.12 3.01 -41.77
CA SER A 480 7.19 3.83 -40.99
C SER A 480 5.88 4.04 -41.75
N ALA A 481 5.95 4.31 -43.06
CA ALA A 481 4.78 4.45 -43.92
C ALA A 481 3.97 3.16 -44.06
N ARG A 482 4.62 1.98 -44.11
CA ARG A 482 3.92 0.69 -44.15
C ARG A 482 3.17 0.39 -42.85
N ILE A 483 3.76 0.74 -41.71
CA ILE A 483 3.12 0.62 -40.40
C ILE A 483 1.92 1.58 -40.32
N MET A 484 2.13 2.85 -40.67
CA MET A 484 1.07 3.86 -40.69
C MET A 484 -0.07 3.49 -41.64
N LEU A 485 0.22 2.96 -42.82
CA LEU A 485 -0.81 2.53 -43.77
C LEU A 485 -1.78 1.53 -43.13
N ILE A 486 -1.27 0.56 -42.36
CA ILE A 486 -2.09 -0.47 -41.73
C ILE A 486 -2.94 0.13 -40.60
N ILE A 487 -2.32 0.95 -39.75
CA ILE A 487 -3.01 1.57 -38.62
C ILE A 487 -4.08 2.54 -39.14
N VAL A 488 -3.74 3.46 -40.04
CA VAL A 488 -4.67 4.45 -40.60
C VAL A 488 -5.80 3.76 -41.38
N LYS A 489 -5.53 2.69 -42.14
CA LYS A 489 -6.59 1.94 -42.82
C LYS A 489 -7.56 1.28 -41.83
N THR A 490 -7.05 0.80 -40.70
CA THR A 490 -7.88 0.23 -39.62
C THR A 490 -8.72 1.31 -38.96
N VAL A 491 -8.11 2.46 -38.62
CA VAL A 491 -8.78 3.61 -38.01
C VAL A 491 -9.81 4.23 -38.96
N GLU A 492 -9.53 4.34 -40.26
CA GLU A 492 -10.49 4.81 -41.27
C GLU A 492 -11.72 3.91 -41.32
N THR A 493 -11.54 2.59 -41.24
CA THR A 493 -12.66 1.65 -41.19
C THR A 493 -13.51 1.86 -39.92
N LEU A 494 -12.88 2.12 -38.77
CA LEU A 494 -13.60 2.44 -37.52
C LEU A 494 -14.36 3.77 -37.64
N HIS A 495 -13.69 4.83 -38.10
CA HIS A 495 -14.26 6.17 -38.29
C HIS A 495 -15.41 6.16 -39.30
N HIS A 496 -15.30 5.41 -40.40
CA HIS A 496 -16.37 5.24 -41.39
C HIS A 496 -17.65 4.63 -40.78
N ASN A 497 -17.48 3.79 -39.75
CA ASN A 497 -18.58 3.20 -38.99
C ASN A 497 -18.94 4.04 -37.74
N SER A 498 -18.47 5.28 -37.67
CA SER A 498 -18.70 6.20 -36.55
C SER A 498 -18.17 5.69 -35.21
N ILE A 499 -17.07 4.93 -35.21
CA ILE A 499 -16.40 4.44 -34.00
C ILE A 499 -15.12 5.25 -33.79
N VAL A 500 -14.97 5.83 -32.60
CA VAL A 500 -13.76 6.54 -32.18
C VAL A 500 -13.04 5.72 -31.12
N HIS A 501 -11.73 5.51 -31.26
CA HIS A 501 -10.96 4.64 -30.38
C HIS A 501 -10.58 5.32 -29.06
N ARG A 502 -10.16 6.60 -29.09
CA ARG A 502 -9.87 7.46 -27.93
C ARG A 502 -8.66 7.10 -27.06
N ASP A 503 -7.93 6.04 -27.36
CA ASP A 503 -6.71 5.63 -26.63
C ASP A 503 -5.69 4.98 -27.58
N LEU A 504 -5.54 5.52 -28.79
CA LEU A 504 -4.54 5.05 -29.75
C LEU A 504 -3.14 5.46 -29.29
N GLN A 505 -2.32 4.48 -28.98
CA GLN A 505 -0.94 4.72 -28.57
C GLN A 505 -0.09 3.46 -28.76
N PRO A 506 1.24 3.56 -28.66
CA PRO A 506 2.15 2.44 -28.79
C PRO A 506 1.76 1.14 -28.07
N ARG A 507 1.42 1.22 -26.78
CA ARG A 507 1.12 0.03 -25.95
C ARG A 507 -0.11 -0.75 -26.42
N ASN A 508 -1.03 -0.06 -27.10
CA ASN A 508 -2.28 -0.65 -27.60
C ASN A 508 -2.13 -1.16 -29.04
N ILE A 509 -0.91 -1.15 -29.61
CA ILE A 509 -0.60 -1.63 -30.96
C ILE A 509 0.49 -2.71 -30.85
N MET A 510 0.11 -3.97 -31.09
CA MET A 510 0.98 -5.13 -30.89
C MET A 510 1.13 -5.98 -32.15
N TYR A 511 2.20 -6.74 -32.23
CA TYR A 511 2.40 -7.76 -33.26
C TYR A 511 1.86 -9.11 -32.80
N SER A 512 1.08 -9.80 -33.64
CA SER A 512 0.53 -11.12 -33.30
C SER A 512 1.58 -12.23 -33.20
N ASP A 513 2.70 -12.08 -33.91
CA ASP A 513 3.78 -13.06 -33.95
C ASP A 513 5.18 -12.43 -33.94
N GLN A 514 6.18 -13.27 -33.68
CA GLN A 514 7.59 -12.87 -33.54
C GLN A 514 8.23 -12.37 -34.85
N SER A 515 7.57 -12.54 -36.01
CA SER A 515 8.11 -12.00 -37.27
C SER A 515 8.12 -10.46 -37.27
N ARG A 516 7.24 -9.84 -36.47
CA ARG A 516 7.04 -8.38 -36.39
C ARG A 516 6.89 -7.73 -37.77
N HIS A 517 6.30 -8.48 -38.69
CA HIS A 517 6.00 -7.99 -40.02
C HIS A 517 4.80 -7.04 -39.93
N PRO A 518 4.75 -5.89 -40.65
CA PRO A 518 3.65 -4.94 -40.52
C PRO A 518 2.26 -5.55 -40.64
N LYS A 519 2.08 -6.56 -41.51
CA LYS A 519 0.79 -7.28 -41.68
C LYS A 519 0.28 -7.99 -40.41
N THR A 520 1.14 -8.24 -39.43
CA THR A 520 0.80 -8.93 -38.18
C THR A 520 0.45 -7.94 -37.06
N LEU A 521 0.45 -6.63 -37.34
CA LEU A 521 0.01 -5.57 -36.43
C LEU A 521 -1.49 -5.67 -36.13
N LYS A 522 -1.81 -5.54 -34.84
CA LYS A 522 -3.16 -5.53 -34.31
C LYS A 522 -3.33 -4.42 -33.27
N ILE A 523 -4.49 -3.77 -33.28
CA ILE A 523 -4.94 -2.89 -32.20
C ILE A 523 -5.62 -3.77 -31.14
N VAL A 524 -5.23 -3.63 -29.87
CA VAL A 524 -5.55 -4.64 -28.82
C VAL A 524 -6.45 -4.17 -27.69
N ASP A 525 -6.64 -2.87 -27.46
CA ASP A 525 -7.45 -2.38 -26.33
C ASP A 525 -8.55 -1.42 -26.79
N PHE A 526 -9.81 -1.84 -26.63
CA PHE A 526 -10.99 -1.09 -27.02
C PHE A 526 -11.83 -0.65 -25.81
N GLY A 527 -11.29 -0.73 -24.60
CA GLY A 527 -12.00 -0.35 -23.37
C GLY A 527 -12.48 1.11 -23.34
N PHE A 528 -11.85 1.98 -24.12
CA PHE A 528 -12.28 3.36 -24.32
C PHE A 528 -12.91 3.61 -25.69
N ALA A 529 -13.10 2.63 -26.57
CA ALA A 529 -13.73 2.88 -27.86
C ALA A 529 -15.23 3.20 -27.70
N LYS A 530 -15.81 4.03 -28.59
CA LYS A 530 -17.23 4.36 -28.54
C LYS A 530 -17.82 4.63 -29.92
N GLN A 531 -19.06 4.19 -30.12
CA GLN A 531 -19.84 4.50 -31.33
C GLN A 531 -20.60 5.82 -31.15
N LEU A 532 -20.44 6.77 -32.07
CA LEU A 532 -21.17 8.05 -32.08
C LEU A 532 -22.64 7.82 -32.50
N ARG A 533 -23.60 8.33 -31.72
CA ARG A 533 -25.04 8.33 -32.06
C ARG A 533 -25.39 9.68 -32.71
N ALA A 534 -26.24 9.67 -33.74
CA ALA A 534 -26.36 10.73 -34.76
C ALA A 534 -26.76 12.17 -34.28
N GLU A 535 -26.39 13.11 -35.16
CA GLU A 535 -26.67 14.56 -35.30
C GLU A 535 -26.08 15.59 -34.32
N ASN A 536 -25.65 15.23 -33.11
CA ASN A 536 -24.94 16.17 -32.19
C ASN A 536 -23.81 15.49 -31.38
N GLY A 537 -23.23 14.40 -31.91
CA GLY A 537 -22.38 13.42 -31.21
C GLY A 537 -21.00 13.91 -30.76
N LEU A 538 -20.95 14.83 -29.81
CA LEU A 538 -19.71 15.31 -29.17
C LEU A 538 -19.43 14.55 -27.87
N LEU A 539 -18.21 14.08 -27.68
CA LEU A 539 -17.77 13.30 -26.52
C LEU A 539 -17.28 14.20 -25.37
N MET A 540 -17.59 13.86 -24.12
CA MET A 540 -17.26 14.68 -22.92
C MET A 540 -16.44 13.94 -21.84
N THR A 541 -16.23 12.62 -21.97
CA THR A 541 -15.57 11.80 -20.94
C THR A 541 -14.05 11.88 -21.08
N PRO A 542 -13.29 12.29 -20.04
CA PRO A 542 -11.83 12.32 -20.08
C PRO A 542 -11.26 10.92 -19.85
N CYS A 543 -10.81 10.26 -20.92
CA CYS A 543 -10.10 8.98 -20.88
C CYS A 543 -8.91 9.08 -21.82
N PHE A 544 -7.68 9.23 -21.32
CA PHE A 544 -6.50 9.40 -22.18
C PHE A 544 -5.18 9.17 -21.45
N THR A 545 -4.16 8.87 -22.24
CA THR A 545 -2.75 8.90 -21.80
C THR A 545 -2.17 10.28 -22.12
N LYS A 546 -1.70 11.02 -21.10
CA LYS A 546 -1.45 12.48 -21.14
C LYS A 546 -0.47 12.94 -22.24
N GLU A 547 0.42 12.07 -22.71
CA GLU A 547 1.47 12.35 -23.70
C GLU A 547 0.99 12.18 -25.16
N PHE A 548 -0.08 11.41 -25.39
CA PHE A 548 -0.65 11.13 -26.73
C PHE A 548 -2.02 11.79 -26.94
N ALA A 549 -2.55 12.46 -25.90
CA ALA A 549 -3.85 13.10 -25.90
C ALA A 549 -3.86 14.41 -26.71
N ALA A 550 -4.95 14.65 -27.42
CA ALA A 550 -5.17 15.91 -28.15
C ALA A 550 -5.45 17.09 -27.18
N PRO A 551 -5.17 18.34 -27.57
CA PRO A 551 -5.37 19.52 -26.72
C PRO A 551 -6.79 19.69 -26.21
N GLU A 552 -7.79 19.43 -27.06
CA GLU A 552 -9.20 19.50 -26.71
C GLU A 552 -9.62 18.43 -25.69
N VAL A 553 -8.95 17.27 -25.71
CA VAL A 553 -9.15 16.17 -24.74
C VAL A 553 -8.55 16.55 -23.39
N LEU A 554 -7.33 17.12 -23.37
CA LEU A 554 -6.67 17.65 -22.17
C LEU A 554 -7.46 18.80 -21.53
N GLN A 555 -8.06 19.66 -22.35
CA GLN A 555 -8.88 20.80 -21.92
C GLN A 555 -10.31 20.42 -21.50
N ARG A 556 -10.66 19.13 -21.49
CA ARG A 556 -12.01 18.60 -21.19
C ARG A 556 -13.10 19.24 -22.06
N LYS A 557 -12.77 19.61 -23.29
CA LYS A 557 -13.72 20.14 -24.27
C LYS A 557 -14.39 19.00 -25.02
N LYS A 558 -15.49 19.32 -25.70
CA LYS A 558 -16.16 18.42 -26.64
C LYS A 558 -15.19 18.01 -27.77
N TYR A 559 -15.03 16.71 -28.03
CA TYR A 559 -14.13 16.17 -29.05
C TYR A 559 -14.82 15.12 -29.96
N ASP A 560 -14.22 14.87 -31.12
CA ASP A 560 -14.69 13.99 -32.21
C ASP A 560 -13.57 13.03 -32.69
N GLU A 561 -13.72 12.37 -33.84
CA GLU A 561 -12.74 11.43 -34.39
C GLU A 561 -11.34 12.05 -34.65
N SER A 562 -11.23 13.37 -34.68
CA SER A 562 -9.95 14.07 -34.89
C SER A 562 -8.96 13.89 -33.74
N CYS A 563 -9.39 13.41 -32.57
CA CYS A 563 -8.49 13.08 -31.47
C CYS A 563 -7.62 11.85 -31.79
N ASP A 564 -8.17 10.85 -32.48
CA ASP A 564 -7.42 9.68 -32.93
C ASP A 564 -6.34 10.08 -33.95
N ILE A 565 -6.65 11.06 -34.81
CA ILE A 565 -5.70 11.61 -35.79
C ILE A 565 -4.52 12.28 -35.11
N TRP A 566 -4.76 13.04 -34.02
CA TRP A 566 -3.69 13.63 -33.22
C TRP A 566 -2.76 12.55 -32.66
N SER A 567 -3.33 11.52 -32.02
CA SER A 567 -2.54 10.42 -31.43
C SER A 567 -1.71 9.67 -32.47
N LEU A 568 -2.26 9.48 -33.68
CA LEU A 568 -1.51 8.95 -34.83
C LEU A 568 -0.39 9.89 -35.30
N GLY A 569 -0.56 11.21 -35.16
CA GLY A 569 0.45 12.21 -35.47
C GLY A 569 1.63 12.16 -34.50
N ILE A 570 1.36 11.98 -33.20
CA ILE A 570 2.38 11.77 -32.18
C ILE A 570 3.14 10.47 -32.44
N LEU A 571 2.43 9.39 -32.78
CA LEU A 571 3.02 8.10 -33.13
C LEU A 571 3.93 8.20 -34.36
N LEU A 572 3.48 8.87 -35.42
CA LEU A 572 4.28 9.07 -36.64
C LEU A 572 5.51 9.94 -36.37
N TYR A 573 5.37 11.03 -35.61
CA TYR A 573 6.51 11.85 -35.19
C TYR A 573 7.53 10.97 -34.46
N THR A 574 7.08 10.15 -33.51
CA THR A 574 7.91 9.25 -32.73
C THR A 574 8.61 8.20 -33.58
N MET A 575 7.96 7.65 -34.61
CA MET A 575 8.60 6.70 -35.55
C MET A 575 9.69 7.35 -36.40
N LEU A 576 9.53 8.63 -36.76
CA LEU A 576 10.45 9.34 -37.65
C LEU A 576 11.64 9.98 -36.92
N SER A 577 11.44 10.50 -35.71
CA SER A 577 12.50 11.15 -34.92
C SER A 577 13.06 10.31 -33.79
N GLY A 578 12.29 9.31 -33.33
CA GLY A 578 12.53 8.60 -32.09
C GLY A 578 12.56 9.52 -30.87
N THR A 579 11.69 10.54 -30.84
CA THR A 579 11.39 11.45 -29.70
C THR A 579 9.90 11.79 -29.72
N THR A 580 9.29 12.21 -28.61
CA THR A 580 7.93 12.78 -28.64
C THR A 580 8.00 14.30 -28.88
N PRO A 581 6.99 14.93 -29.50
CA PRO A 581 7.08 16.34 -29.89
C PRO A 581 6.84 17.35 -28.75
N PHE A 582 6.13 16.96 -27.67
CA PHE A 582 5.68 17.90 -26.63
C PHE A 582 5.98 17.47 -25.19
N ALA A 583 6.29 16.19 -24.95
CA ALA A 583 6.65 15.66 -23.64
C ALA A 583 8.17 15.40 -23.56
N PHE A 584 8.86 16.19 -22.72
CA PHE A 584 10.31 16.21 -22.61
C PHE A 584 10.82 15.73 -21.24
N ASP A 585 9.94 15.62 -20.23
CA ASP A 585 10.19 15.18 -18.84
C ASP A 585 9.08 14.22 -18.33
N ARG A 586 9.42 13.24 -17.47
CA ARG A 586 8.45 12.27 -16.90
C ARG A 586 7.50 12.96 -15.90
N ASN A 587 7.97 14.04 -15.28
CA ASN A 587 7.22 14.86 -14.33
C ASN A 587 6.41 15.96 -15.03
N ASP A 588 6.37 15.97 -16.37
CA ASP A 588 5.54 16.91 -17.11
C ASP A 588 4.06 16.73 -16.70
N THR A 589 3.49 17.79 -16.12
CA THR A 589 2.07 17.85 -15.78
C THR A 589 1.22 18.05 -17.05
N PRO A 590 -0.05 17.61 -17.06
CA PRO A 590 -0.95 17.89 -18.18
C PRO A 590 -0.99 19.37 -18.56
N ASP A 591 -0.93 20.27 -17.58
CA ASP A 591 -0.90 21.72 -17.81
C ASP A 591 0.39 22.19 -18.47
N LEU A 592 1.54 21.59 -18.14
CA LEU A 592 2.83 21.92 -18.75
C LEU A 592 2.92 21.41 -20.19
N ILE A 593 2.42 20.20 -20.45
CA ILE A 593 2.29 19.66 -21.82
C ILE A 593 1.34 20.53 -22.62
N LEU A 594 0.18 20.88 -22.05
CA LEU A 594 -0.80 21.75 -22.70
C LEU A 594 -0.21 23.13 -23.00
N HIS A 595 0.51 23.73 -22.05
CA HIS A 595 1.21 24.99 -22.24
C HIS A 595 2.20 24.91 -23.41
N ARG A 596 2.95 23.81 -23.54
CA ARG A 596 3.87 23.59 -24.67
C ARG A 596 3.12 23.38 -25.97
N ILE A 597 2.02 22.63 -26.00
CA ILE A 597 1.22 22.49 -27.21
C ILE A 597 0.67 23.84 -27.66
N THR A 598 0.24 24.70 -26.73
CA THR A 598 -0.31 26.03 -27.06
C THR A 598 0.75 27.06 -27.43
N ASN A 599 1.98 26.98 -26.89
CA ASN A 599 3.00 28.02 -27.02
C ASN A 599 4.23 27.62 -27.86
N ALA A 600 4.51 26.33 -28.05
CA ALA A 600 5.64 25.84 -28.83
C ALA A 600 5.22 25.55 -30.27
N LYS A 601 6.01 26.01 -31.24
CA LYS A 601 5.87 25.58 -32.64
C LYS A 601 6.54 24.22 -32.81
N LEU A 602 5.82 23.26 -33.39
CA LEU A 602 6.37 21.97 -33.83
C LEU A 602 7.67 22.20 -34.62
N SER A 603 8.76 21.57 -34.19
CA SER A 603 10.10 21.82 -34.73
C SER A 603 10.63 20.58 -35.47
N PHE A 604 10.97 20.74 -36.74
CA PHE A 604 11.65 19.72 -37.57
C PHE A 604 13.14 20.03 -37.74
N LYS A 605 13.78 20.57 -36.69
CA LYS A 605 15.20 20.96 -36.71
C LYS A 605 16.05 19.89 -36.04
N GLY A 606 17.21 19.60 -36.62
CA GLY A 606 18.21 18.67 -36.07
C GLY A 606 18.61 17.58 -37.08
N PRO A 607 19.78 16.94 -36.86
CA PRO A 607 20.39 16.02 -37.83
C PRO A 607 19.55 14.78 -38.18
N HIS A 608 18.56 14.46 -37.35
CA HIS A 608 17.61 13.36 -37.56
C HIS A 608 16.50 13.71 -38.57
N TRP A 609 16.07 14.99 -38.63
CA TRP A 609 15.03 15.45 -39.56
C TRP A 609 15.58 15.78 -40.95
N ASP A 610 16.89 15.96 -41.12
CA ASP A 610 17.49 16.34 -42.41
C ASP A 610 17.23 15.31 -43.51
N LYS A 611 17.09 14.03 -43.14
CA LYS A 611 16.85 12.91 -44.07
C LYS A 611 15.37 12.57 -44.26
N VAL A 612 14.48 13.16 -43.49
CA VAL A 612 13.03 12.91 -43.56
C VAL A 612 12.41 13.77 -44.66
N SER A 613 11.61 13.17 -45.54
CA SER A 613 11.05 13.88 -46.69
C SER A 613 10.15 15.07 -46.31
N PRO A 614 10.06 16.11 -47.15
CA PRO A 614 9.11 17.21 -46.95
C PRO A 614 7.65 16.74 -46.82
N ASN A 615 7.27 15.69 -47.57
CA ASN A 615 5.92 15.15 -47.53
C ASN A 615 5.59 14.52 -46.16
N ALA A 616 6.54 13.84 -45.52
CA ALA A 616 6.36 13.30 -44.17
C ALA A 616 6.16 14.42 -43.14
N LYS A 617 7.01 15.47 -43.20
CA LYS A 617 6.95 16.62 -42.28
C LYS A 617 5.62 17.37 -42.42
N THR A 618 5.14 17.57 -43.65
CA THR A 618 3.85 18.20 -43.92
C THR A 618 2.69 17.37 -43.36
N LEU A 619 2.73 16.04 -43.53
CA LEU A 619 1.71 15.15 -42.97
C LEU A 619 1.68 15.23 -41.44
N VAL A 620 2.83 15.09 -40.77
CA VAL A 620 2.93 15.20 -39.30
C VAL A 620 2.41 16.55 -38.81
N SER A 621 2.76 17.65 -39.50
CA SER A 621 2.27 18.99 -39.16
C SER A 621 0.75 19.10 -39.25
N SER A 622 0.16 18.52 -40.31
CA SER A 622 -1.30 18.56 -40.51
C SER A 622 -2.06 17.72 -39.48
N MET A 623 -1.49 16.60 -39.04
CA MET A 623 -2.10 15.73 -38.02
C MET A 623 -2.02 16.35 -36.61
N LEU A 624 -1.00 17.17 -36.34
CA LEU A 624 -0.76 17.85 -35.07
C LEU A 624 -1.21 19.32 -35.07
N ASP A 625 -2.23 19.67 -35.86
CA ASP A 625 -2.86 21.00 -35.79
C ASP A 625 -3.68 21.13 -34.50
N ILE A 626 -3.52 22.26 -33.81
CA ILE A 626 -4.21 22.55 -32.55
C ILE A 626 -5.72 22.68 -32.80
N ASP A 627 -6.15 23.16 -33.98
CA ASP A 627 -7.56 23.19 -34.35
C ASP A 627 -7.98 21.82 -34.92
N PRO A 628 -8.83 21.05 -34.21
CA PRO A 628 -9.25 19.71 -34.65
C PRO A 628 -9.87 19.70 -36.04
N ARG A 629 -10.54 20.81 -36.43
CA ARG A 629 -11.20 20.94 -37.74
C ARG A 629 -10.24 21.10 -38.92
N LYS A 630 -8.97 21.40 -38.64
CA LYS A 630 -7.92 21.50 -39.67
C LYS A 630 -7.14 20.20 -39.84
N ARG A 631 -7.33 19.23 -38.94
CA ARG A 631 -6.69 17.92 -39.05
C ARG A 631 -7.29 17.15 -40.23
N PRO A 632 -6.47 16.42 -41.00
CA PRO A 632 -6.98 15.59 -42.09
C PRO A 632 -7.79 14.43 -41.52
N THR A 633 -8.79 13.96 -42.25
CA THR A 633 -9.47 12.70 -41.88
C THR A 633 -8.56 11.50 -42.14
N ALA A 634 -8.85 10.35 -41.53
CA ALA A 634 -8.11 9.11 -41.81
C ALA A 634 -8.10 8.77 -43.32
N ARG A 635 -9.19 9.08 -44.03
CA ARG A 635 -9.30 8.94 -45.49
C ARG A 635 -8.39 9.90 -46.26
N ASP A 636 -8.28 11.14 -45.81
CA ASP A 636 -7.37 12.13 -46.40
C ASP A 636 -5.91 11.71 -46.22
N ILE A 637 -5.57 11.15 -45.06
CA ILE A 637 -4.22 10.62 -44.78
C ILE A 637 -3.88 9.46 -45.72
N LEU A 638 -4.80 8.53 -45.99
CA LEU A 638 -4.60 7.45 -46.96
C LEU A 638 -4.32 7.95 -48.38
N ASN A 639 -4.94 9.08 -48.76
CA ASN A 639 -4.73 9.71 -50.06
C ASN A 639 -3.51 10.64 -50.10
N HIS A 640 -2.92 10.97 -48.96
CA HIS A 640 -1.77 11.88 -48.87
C HIS A 640 -0.60 11.35 -49.69
N SER A 641 0.15 12.24 -50.34
CA SER A 641 1.25 11.91 -51.26
C SER A 641 2.33 11.02 -50.62
N TRP A 642 2.46 11.10 -49.30
CA TRP A 642 3.39 10.28 -48.51
C TRP A 642 2.97 8.80 -48.44
N LEU A 643 1.69 8.48 -48.22
CA LEU A 643 1.21 7.09 -48.16
C LEU A 643 0.84 6.53 -49.55
N SER A 644 0.39 7.37 -50.48
CA SER A 644 0.02 6.91 -51.83
C SER A 644 1.22 6.54 -52.72
N ASN A 645 2.45 6.95 -52.35
CA ASN A 645 3.68 6.66 -53.10
C ASN A 645 4.69 5.78 -52.33
N LEU A 646 4.20 4.78 -51.59
CA LEU A 646 5.02 3.90 -50.72
C LEU A 646 6.29 3.33 -51.39
N ASP A 647 6.21 2.94 -52.66
CA ASP A 647 7.35 2.33 -53.35
C ASP A 647 8.47 3.32 -53.70
N ARG A 648 8.18 4.63 -53.67
CA ARG A 648 9.13 5.71 -53.96
C ARG A 648 9.77 6.31 -52.70
N LEU A 649 9.35 5.89 -51.51
CA LEU A 649 9.92 6.37 -50.25
C LEU A 649 11.33 5.81 -50.03
N PRO A 650 12.23 6.59 -49.39
CA PRO A 650 13.58 6.15 -49.12
C PRO A 650 13.58 4.97 -48.12
N ASP A 651 14.32 3.92 -48.47
CA ASP A 651 14.53 2.75 -47.60
C ASP A 651 15.76 2.92 -46.68
N GLN A 652 16.34 4.12 -46.66
CA GLN A 652 17.45 4.46 -45.79
C GLN A 652 16.95 4.58 -44.35
N LYS A 653 17.64 3.90 -43.43
CA LYS A 653 17.37 4.00 -41.99
C LYS A 653 17.59 5.43 -41.49
N LEU A 654 16.61 5.97 -40.75
CA LEU A 654 16.67 7.30 -40.17
C LEU A 654 17.64 7.31 -38.97
N THR A 655 18.41 8.38 -38.79
CA THR A 655 19.31 8.51 -37.64
C THR A 655 18.49 9.01 -36.45
N ILE A 656 18.20 8.15 -35.47
CA ILE A 656 17.40 8.49 -34.28
C ILE A 656 18.29 9.16 -33.21
N GLN A 657 17.76 10.17 -32.51
CA GLN A 657 18.42 10.82 -31.37
C GLN A 657 18.47 9.87 -30.17
N ASP A 658 19.57 9.88 -29.40
CA ASP A 658 19.86 8.99 -28.24
C ASP A 658 18.62 8.29 -27.68
N CYS A 659 18.45 7.01 -28.06
CA CYS A 659 17.26 6.22 -27.71
C CYS A 659 17.06 6.08 -26.21
N ASN A 660 17.99 6.52 -25.35
CA ASN A 660 17.88 6.52 -23.89
C ASN A 660 16.86 7.54 -23.34
N ILE A 661 16.57 8.63 -24.08
CA ILE A 661 15.53 9.60 -23.69
C ILE A 661 14.15 9.02 -24.00
N VAL A 662 13.97 8.36 -25.16
CA VAL A 662 12.72 7.63 -25.43
C VAL A 662 12.66 6.31 -24.71
N ARG A 663 13.80 5.73 -24.32
CA ARG A 663 13.90 4.73 -23.26
C ARG A 663 13.19 5.35 -22.06
N SER A 664 13.63 6.43 -21.44
CA SER A 664 12.89 6.99 -20.28
C SER A 664 11.39 7.28 -20.53
N TYR A 665 10.93 7.66 -21.73
CA TYR A 665 9.50 7.93 -22.01
C TYR A 665 8.64 6.75 -22.44
N VAL A 666 9.21 5.71 -23.05
CA VAL A 666 8.45 4.59 -23.65
C VAL A 666 8.94 3.22 -23.18
N SER A 667 10.15 3.15 -22.62
CA SER A 667 10.45 2.18 -21.58
C SER A 667 10.62 2.92 -20.27
N VAL A 668 9.64 2.80 -19.39
CA VAL A 668 10.02 2.90 -17.99
C VAL A 668 11.26 1.97 -17.85
N GLU A 669 12.48 2.48 -17.58
CA GLU A 669 13.27 1.80 -16.53
C GLU A 669 12.28 1.84 -15.39
N SER A 670 11.45 0.81 -15.41
CA SER A 670 10.33 0.64 -14.53
C SER A 670 10.99 0.78 -13.21
N PHE A 671 10.47 1.69 -12.41
CA PHE A 671 10.69 1.60 -10.99
C PHE A 671 10.67 0.12 -10.65
N VAL A 672 11.79 -0.41 -10.14
CA VAL A 672 12.00 -1.85 -10.10
C VAL A 672 10.81 -2.43 -9.36
N SER A 673 9.98 -3.20 -10.07
CA SER A 673 8.80 -3.77 -9.45
C SER A 673 9.26 -4.94 -8.63
N TYR A 674 8.96 -4.87 -7.34
CA TYR A 674 9.18 -5.96 -6.42
C TYR A 674 7.92 -6.79 -6.18
N ASN A 675 6.93 -6.68 -7.08
CA ASN A 675 5.75 -7.53 -7.03
C ASN A 675 6.19 -9.00 -7.10
N ASP A 676 5.62 -9.77 -6.18
CA ASP A 676 5.87 -11.19 -5.98
C ASP A 676 7.31 -11.53 -5.60
N HIS A 677 8.18 -10.55 -5.31
CA HIS A 677 9.46 -10.84 -4.67
C HIS A 677 9.22 -11.23 -3.21
N GLN A 678 9.93 -12.25 -2.77
CA GLN A 678 9.76 -12.83 -1.45
C GLN A 678 11.04 -12.65 -0.64
N LEU A 679 10.90 -12.27 0.63
CA LEU A 679 12.03 -12.28 1.57
C LEU A 679 12.08 -13.65 2.27
N TRP A 680 13.15 -14.40 2.04
CA TRP A 680 13.35 -15.74 2.56
C TRP A 680 14.40 -15.71 3.66
N ARG A 681 14.10 -16.37 4.78
CA ARG A 681 14.99 -16.52 5.92
C ARG A 681 15.50 -17.94 5.97
N LEU A 682 16.79 -18.13 5.65
CA LEU A 682 17.45 -19.43 5.64
C LEU A 682 18.04 -19.76 7.01
N SER A 683 17.98 -21.03 7.39
CA SER A 683 18.63 -21.56 8.60
C SER A 683 19.77 -22.50 8.22
N LEU A 684 21.01 -22.07 8.46
CA LEU A 684 22.21 -22.85 8.15
C LEU A 684 22.65 -23.66 9.37
N THR A 685 22.91 -24.95 9.17
CA THR A 685 23.18 -25.90 10.28
C THR A 685 24.60 -26.47 10.28
N ASN A 686 25.35 -26.29 9.19
CA ASN A 686 26.71 -26.82 9.06
C ASN A 686 27.57 -25.96 8.10
N ASN A 687 28.89 -26.17 8.14
CA ASN A 687 29.86 -25.39 7.37
C ASN A 687 29.77 -25.60 5.85
N GLU A 688 29.29 -26.76 5.40
CA GLU A 688 29.12 -27.03 3.96
C GLU A 688 28.01 -26.13 3.39
N GLN A 689 26.88 -26.01 4.09
CA GLN A 689 25.79 -25.10 3.73
C GLN A 689 26.26 -23.64 3.71
N VAL A 690 27.05 -23.22 4.71
CA VAL A 690 27.65 -21.88 4.77
C VAL A 690 28.51 -21.61 3.53
N LEU A 691 29.38 -22.54 3.15
CA LEU A 691 30.24 -22.39 1.96
C LEU A 691 29.42 -22.32 0.67
N HIS A 692 28.34 -23.10 0.56
CA HIS A 692 27.45 -23.06 -0.59
C HIS A 692 26.73 -21.72 -0.74
N ILE A 693 26.13 -21.21 0.35
CA ILE A 693 25.45 -19.90 0.34
C ILE A 693 26.44 -18.76 0.11
N LEU A 694 27.65 -18.83 0.71
CA LEU A 694 28.73 -17.87 0.45
C LEU A 694 29.15 -17.85 -1.02
N LYS A 695 29.21 -19.01 -1.67
CA LYS A 695 29.50 -19.09 -3.11
C LYS A 695 28.37 -18.47 -3.92
N LEU A 696 27.12 -18.77 -3.56
CA LEU A 696 25.94 -18.22 -4.24
C LEU A 696 25.85 -16.70 -4.09
N SER A 697 26.17 -16.15 -2.91
CA SER A 697 26.11 -14.70 -2.69
C SER A 697 27.09 -13.91 -3.56
N ARG A 698 28.27 -14.49 -3.85
CA ARG A 698 29.26 -13.90 -4.77
C ARG A 698 28.79 -13.86 -6.22
N GLU A 699 27.85 -14.72 -6.58
CA GLU A 699 27.26 -14.80 -7.91
C GLU A 699 25.81 -14.30 -7.94
N ALA A 700 25.31 -13.73 -6.84
CA ALA A 700 23.90 -13.38 -6.64
C ALA A 700 23.37 -12.44 -7.73
N TYR A 701 24.18 -11.49 -8.20
CA TYR A 701 23.83 -10.57 -9.28
C TYR A 701 23.43 -11.28 -10.58
N ARG A 702 23.98 -12.48 -10.85
CA ARG A 702 23.64 -13.28 -12.06
C ARG A 702 22.22 -13.83 -12.00
N TYR A 703 21.75 -14.09 -10.78
CA TYR A 703 20.44 -14.63 -10.48
C TYR A 703 19.45 -13.55 -10.02
N LYS A 704 19.90 -12.29 -9.88
CA LYS A 704 19.13 -11.20 -9.24
C LYS A 704 18.67 -11.54 -7.81
N LEU A 705 19.44 -12.37 -7.10
CA LEU A 705 19.28 -12.55 -5.66
C LEU A 705 19.88 -11.33 -4.95
N ASP A 706 19.19 -10.83 -3.93
CA ASP A 706 19.69 -9.74 -3.08
C ASP A 706 19.79 -10.25 -1.64
N PHE A 707 21.02 -10.43 -1.16
CA PHE A 707 21.27 -10.87 0.20
C PHE A 707 21.20 -9.67 1.15
N TRP A 708 20.24 -9.72 2.06
CA TRP A 708 20.06 -8.69 3.08
C TRP A 708 20.98 -8.96 4.28
N THR A 709 21.33 -10.22 4.53
CA THR A 709 22.37 -10.61 5.48
C THR A 709 23.73 -10.76 4.80
N GLU A 710 24.75 -10.09 5.33
CA GLU A 710 26.09 -10.06 4.71
C GLU A 710 27.05 -11.17 5.18
N GLU A 711 26.73 -11.90 6.25
CA GLU A 711 27.50 -13.07 6.70
C GLU A 711 26.62 -14.29 6.96
N PHE A 712 27.17 -15.43 6.59
CA PHE A 712 26.53 -16.73 6.72
C PHE A 712 27.22 -17.52 7.84
N ARG A 713 26.53 -17.71 8.95
CA ARG A 713 27.00 -18.52 10.10
C ARG A 713 26.00 -19.62 10.43
N ILE A 714 26.50 -20.66 11.10
CA ILE A 714 25.64 -21.71 11.65
C ILE A 714 24.73 -21.10 12.72
N ASN A 715 23.43 -21.42 12.67
CA ASN A 715 22.38 -20.94 13.58
C ASN A 715 22.16 -19.42 13.58
N VAL A 716 22.67 -18.69 12.59
CA VAL A 716 22.33 -17.29 12.35
C VAL A 716 21.43 -17.23 11.12
N PRO A 717 20.24 -16.61 11.20
CA PRO A 717 19.34 -16.48 10.07
C PRO A 717 19.98 -15.72 8.91
N VAL A 718 19.71 -16.15 7.69
CA VAL A 718 20.18 -15.48 6.46
C VAL A 718 18.97 -15.00 5.68
N ASP A 719 18.82 -13.69 5.55
CA ASP A 719 17.74 -13.08 4.79
C ASP A 719 18.19 -12.84 3.35
N VAL A 720 17.41 -13.34 2.41
CA VAL A 720 17.62 -13.20 0.96
C VAL A 720 16.32 -12.85 0.28
N LEU A 721 16.34 -11.79 -0.52
CA LEU A 721 15.23 -11.42 -1.38
C LEU A 721 15.30 -12.22 -2.68
N VAL A 722 14.23 -12.94 -2.98
CA VAL A 722 14.13 -13.91 -4.06
C VAL A 722 13.10 -13.43 -5.09
N PRO A 723 13.52 -13.12 -6.34
CA PRO A 723 12.60 -12.73 -7.41
C PRO A 723 11.68 -13.87 -7.84
N PRO A 724 10.44 -13.58 -8.27
CA PRO A 724 9.44 -14.60 -8.62
C PRO A 724 9.91 -15.58 -9.68
N THR A 725 10.77 -15.13 -10.60
CA THR A 725 11.30 -15.94 -11.70
C THR A 725 12.17 -17.11 -11.25
N ILE A 726 12.76 -17.07 -10.04
CA ILE A 726 13.70 -18.09 -9.57
C ILE A 726 13.24 -18.80 -8.28
N GLN A 727 12.09 -18.45 -7.72
CA GLN A 727 11.61 -19.02 -6.43
C GLN A 727 11.55 -20.55 -6.47
N LEU A 728 11.06 -21.14 -7.56
CA LEU A 728 10.99 -22.59 -7.71
C LEU A 728 12.39 -23.24 -7.76
N GLU A 729 13.29 -22.70 -8.59
CA GLU A 729 14.66 -23.20 -8.73
C GLU A 729 15.46 -23.04 -7.42
N PHE A 730 15.26 -21.92 -6.73
CA PHE A 730 15.92 -21.65 -5.46
C PHE A 730 15.39 -22.56 -4.33
N ALA A 731 14.08 -22.80 -4.25
CA ALA A 731 13.51 -23.80 -3.33
C ALA A 731 14.10 -25.20 -3.57
N GLU A 732 14.24 -25.61 -4.82
CA GLU A 732 14.81 -26.91 -5.17
C GLU A 732 16.30 -27.00 -4.80
N LEU A 733 17.07 -25.93 -5.05
CA LEU A 733 18.47 -25.84 -4.62
C LEU A 733 18.59 -25.99 -3.09
N LEU A 734 17.79 -25.25 -2.32
CA LEU A 734 17.82 -25.32 -0.85
C LEU A 734 17.42 -26.71 -0.35
N LYS A 735 16.42 -27.35 -0.97
CA LYS A 735 16.01 -28.73 -0.66
C LYS A 735 17.15 -29.72 -0.90
N ASN A 736 17.87 -29.60 -2.02
CA ASN A 736 19.01 -30.46 -2.34
C ASN A 736 20.17 -30.26 -1.35
N LEU A 737 20.39 -29.03 -0.91
CA LEU A 737 21.39 -28.68 0.12
C LEU A 737 20.92 -28.95 1.56
N LYS A 738 19.67 -29.43 1.74
CA LYS A 738 19.02 -29.66 3.03
C LYS A 738 19.02 -28.41 3.93
N ILE A 739 18.85 -27.23 3.33
CA ILE A 739 18.72 -25.95 4.03
C ILE A 739 17.23 -25.67 4.23
N SER A 740 16.80 -25.48 5.48
CA SER A 740 15.44 -25.05 5.80
C SER A 740 15.32 -23.54 5.62
N TYR A 741 14.15 -23.09 5.17
CA TYR A 741 13.85 -21.67 5.00
C TYR A 741 12.40 -21.36 5.40
N ASP A 742 12.18 -20.13 5.84
CA ASP A 742 10.86 -19.54 6.05
C ASP A 742 10.68 -18.36 5.09
N ILE A 743 9.47 -18.15 4.57
CA ILE A 743 9.15 -16.97 3.76
C ILE A 743 8.61 -15.90 4.71
N THR A 744 9.47 -14.95 5.08
CA THR A 744 9.14 -13.87 6.02
C THR A 744 8.18 -12.86 5.40
N ILE A 745 8.42 -12.47 4.14
CA ILE A 745 7.56 -11.57 3.38
C ILE A 745 7.18 -12.25 2.07
N LYS A 746 5.89 -12.52 1.86
CA LYS A 746 5.39 -13.23 0.67
C LYS A 746 5.32 -12.38 -0.59
N ASN A 747 5.19 -11.07 -0.43
CA ASN A 747 5.23 -10.10 -1.52
C ASN A 747 5.67 -8.75 -0.96
N ILE A 748 6.89 -8.34 -1.28
CA ILE A 748 7.45 -7.07 -0.80
C ILE A 748 6.93 -5.86 -1.60
N GLY A 749 6.41 -6.08 -2.81
CA GLY A 749 5.91 -5.03 -3.72
C GLY A 749 4.91 -4.09 -3.07
N PRO A 750 3.78 -4.57 -2.50
CA PRO A 750 2.79 -3.72 -1.84
C PRO A 750 3.33 -2.92 -0.64
N ILE A 751 4.32 -3.47 0.09
CA ILE A 751 4.95 -2.76 1.21
C ILE A 751 5.74 -1.56 0.69
N ILE A 752 6.53 -1.79 -0.36
CA ILE A 752 7.30 -0.74 -1.04
C ILE A 752 6.33 0.31 -1.62
N GLU A 753 5.31 -0.11 -2.38
CA GLU A 753 4.31 0.79 -2.97
C GLU A 753 3.63 1.68 -1.93
N LYS A 754 3.27 1.12 -0.76
CA LYS A 754 2.68 1.89 0.36
C LYS A 754 3.61 3.01 0.85
N GLN A 755 4.92 2.75 0.97
CA GLN A 755 5.91 3.75 1.40
C GLN A 755 6.09 4.90 0.39
N PHE A 756 5.80 4.66 -0.90
CA PHE A 756 5.80 5.71 -1.92
C PHE A 756 4.49 6.49 -1.97
N LEU A 757 3.35 5.82 -1.82
CA LEU A 757 2.03 6.47 -1.83
C LEU A 757 1.82 7.40 -0.63
N SER A 758 2.30 7.02 0.55
CA SER A 758 2.27 7.87 1.76
C SER A 758 2.98 9.22 1.57
N ASN A 759 3.96 9.28 0.67
CA ASN A 759 4.76 10.45 0.34
C ASN A 759 4.15 11.36 -0.74
N GLN A 760 3.24 10.84 -1.58
CA GLN A 760 2.60 11.63 -2.64
C GLN A 760 1.47 12.52 -2.12
N VAL A 761 0.95 12.25 -0.93
CA VAL A 761 -0.09 13.05 -0.27
C VAL A 761 0.58 14.15 0.56
N LYS A 762 1.00 15.25 -0.08
CA LYS A 762 1.46 16.47 0.61
C LYS A 762 0.26 17.29 1.07
N ASN A 763 0.01 17.32 2.37
CA ASN A 763 -0.94 18.23 3.02
C ASN A 763 -0.16 19.26 3.85
N ASN A 764 -0.14 20.52 3.40
CA ASN A 764 0.48 21.69 4.05
C ASN A 764 2.02 21.64 4.27
N ASP A 765 2.61 22.82 4.44
CA ASP A 765 4.07 23.10 4.46
C ASP A 765 4.87 22.52 5.66
N ASP A 766 4.32 21.60 6.48
CA ASP A 766 4.98 21.06 7.68
C ASP A 766 5.65 19.69 7.44
N PHE A 767 6.86 19.50 7.98
CA PHE A 767 7.65 18.27 7.88
C PHE A 767 7.14 17.19 8.87
N ASP A 768 6.81 15.98 8.37
CA ASP A 768 6.19 14.91 9.17
C ASP A 768 7.19 13.83 9.60
N TYR A 769 7.71 13.94 10.82
CA TYR A 769 8.69 12.99 11.38
C TYR A 769 8.22 11.53 11.49
N ALA A 770 6.95 11.22 11.22
CA ALA A 770 6.45 9.85 11.12
C ALA A 770 6.53 9.27 9.69
N LYS A 771 7.11 9.97 8.73
CA LYS A 771 7.27 9.53 7.34
C LYS A 771 8.72 9.51 6.87
N TYR A 772 8.99 8.68 5.86
CA TYR A 772 10.23 8.78 5.08
C TYR A 772 10.14 9.95 4.12
N HIS A 773 11.25 10.62 3.83
CA HIS A 773 11.25 11.80 2.95
C HIS A 773 12.34 11.70 1.90
N ASN A 774 12.08 12.22 0.70
CA ASN A 774 13.11 12.32 -0.33
C ASN A 774 14.17 13.37 0.02
N ILE A 775 15.28 13.38 -0.72
CA ILE A 775 16.42 14.26 -0.47
C ILE A 775 16.08 15.76 -0.55
N ALA A 776 15.11 16.15 -1.39
CA ALA A 776 14.71 17.55 -1.53
C ALA A 776 13.97 18.04 -0.27
N ASP A 777 13.05 17.22 0.24
CA ASP A 777 12.30 17.52 1.45
C ASP A 777 13.22 17.57 2.69
N ILE A 778 14.20 16.66 2.79
CA ILE A 778 15.22 16.69 3.87
C ILE A 778 16.07 17.97 3.80
N ASN A 779 16.51 18.37 2.59
CA ASN A 779 17.30 19.58 2.43
C ASN A 779 16.52 20.86 2.75
N ALA A 780 15.24 20.91 2.38
CA ALA A 780 14.33 22.00 2.72
C ALA A 780 14.10 22.07 4.24
N TRP A 781 13.92 20.92 4.89
CA TRP A 781 13.81 20.83 6.34
C TRP A 781 15.04 21.38 7.07
N ILE A 782 16.25 21.07 6.61
CA ILE A 782 17.48 21.63 7.19
C ILE A 782 17.45 23.17 7.11
N ASP A 783 17.07 23.74 5.96
CA ASP A 783 16.97 25.21 5.81
C ASP A 783 15.93 25.80 6.76
N GLN A 784 14.77 25.15 6.89
CA GLN A 784 13.72 25.57 7.80
C GLN A 784 14.18 25.55 9.26
N MET A 785 14.93 24.52 9.69
CA MET A 785 15.46 24.44 11.05
C MET A 785 16.49 25.54 11.35
N VAL A 786 17.35 25.88 10.40
CA VAL A 786 18.29 26.99 10.55
C VAL A 786 17.56 28.32 10.67
N VAL A 787 16.47 28.51 9.93
CA VAL A 787 15.63 29.72 10.03
C VAL A 787 14.85 29.75 11.35
N ALA A 788 14.35 28.60 11.83
CA ALA A 788 13.57 28.50 13.06
C ALA A 788 14.43 28.65 14.33
N TYR A 789 15.69 28.21 14.29
CA TYR A 789 16.60 28.22 15.43
C TYR A 789 17.94 28.92 15.10
N PRO A 790 17.95 30.20 14.68
CA PRO A 790 19.15 30.85 14.13
C PRO A 790 20.27 31.06 15.16
N ASP A 791 19.97 30.98 16.46
CA ASP A 791 20.96 31.07 17.55
C ASP A 791 21.58 29.72 17.92
N LEU A 792 21.01 28.62 17.45
CA LEU A 792 21.43 27.25 17.79
C LEU A 792 21.83 26.42 16.57
N ALA A 793 21.23 26.66 15.40
CA ALA A 793 21.42 25.89 14.19
C ALA A 793 22.09 26.71 13.08
N SER A 794 23.02 26.07 12.36
CA SER A 794 23.54 26.54 11.08
C SER A 794 23.68 25.36 10.12
N THR A 795 23.84 25.62 8.82
CA THR A 795 24.03 24.58 7.81
C THR A 795 25.25 24.87 6.94
N PHE A 796 25.92 23.81 6.50
CA PHE A 796 27.02 23.87 5.55
C PHE A 796 27.01 22.61 4.68
N SER A 797 27.68 22.66 3.53
CA SER A 797 27.90 21.50 2.68
C SER A 797 29.26 20.88 3.04
N VAL A 798 29.28 19.57 3.33
CA VAL A 798 30.53 18.82 3.55
C VAL A 798 31.28 18.65 2.21
N GLY A 799 30.55 18.71 1.10
CA GLY A 799 31.08 18.61 -0.25
C GLY A 799 29.99 18.23 -1.26
N LYS A 800 30.41 17.99 -2.49
CA LYS A 800 29.54 17.50 -3.57
C LYS A 800 29.69 15.98 -3.75
N SER A 801 28.56 15.31 -4.00
CA SER A 801 28.51 13.89 -4.39
C SER A 801 28.98 13.67 -5.83
N TYR A 802 29.03 12.41 -6.27
CA TYR A 802 29.44 12.06 -7.63
C TYR A 802 28.56 12.73 -8.69
N GLU A 803 27.25 12.70 -8.49
CA GLU A 803 26.22 13.33 -9.34
C GLU A 803 25.97 14.80 -8.98
N GLN A 804 26.90 15.44 -8.26
CA GLN A 804 26.93 16.88 -7.97
C GLN A 804 25.83 17.41 -7.03
N ARG A 805 25.26 16.55 -6.18
CA ARG A 805 24.33 16.96 -5.11
C ARG A 805 25.13 17.43 -3.88
N ASP A 806 24.55 18.35 -3.10
CA ASP A 806 25.16 18.79 -1.84
C ASP A 806 25.00 17.75 -0.74
N MET A 807 26.11 17.45 -0.06
CA MET A 807 26.12 16.67 1.18
C MET A 807 25.88 17.62 2.36
N LYS A 808 24.61 17.98 2.55
CA LYS A 808 24.20 19.06 3.47
C LYS A 808 24.17 18.58 4.92
N CYS A 809 24.91 19.28 5.78
CA CYS A 809 25.03 19.02 7.21
C CYS A 809 24.35 20.14 8.00
N ILE A 810 23.73 19.78 9.13
CA ILE A 810 23.23 20.72 10.13
C ILE A 810 24.18 20.72 11.33
N LYS A 811 24.67 21.91 11.70
CA LYS A 811 25.43 22.14 12.93
C LYS A 811 24.49 22.65 14.00
N ILE A 812 24.47 21.99 15.16
CA ILE A 812 23.75 22.45 16.35
C ILE A 812 24.78 22.81 17.42
N SER A 813 24.79 24.07 17.86
CA SER A 813 25.77 24.59 18.82
C SER A 813 25.19 25.77 19.58
N SER A 814 25.22 25.73 20.92
CA SER A 814 24.89 26.91 21.71
C SER A 814 26.07 27.89 21.78
N LYS A 815 25.77 29.20 21.83
CA LYS A 815 26.79 30.25 22.02
C LYS A 815 27.41 30.27 23.43
N LYS A 816 26.97 29.40 24.35
CA LYS A 816 27.52 29.34 25.72
C LYS A 816 28.87 28.63 25.73
N MET A 817 29.75 28.99 26.66
CA MET A 817 31.00 28.26 26.86
C MET A 817 30.75 26.97 27.66
N ALA A 818 31.45 25.89 27.29
CA ALA A 818 31.44 24.62 28.01
C ALA A 818 31.97 24.80 29.44
N LYS A 819 31.52 23.94 30.37
CA LYS A 819 31.87 24.05 31.80
C LYS A 819 32.30 22.70 32.35
N ASN A 820 33.30 22.71 33.23
CA ASN A 820 33.71 21.55 34.01
C ASN A 820 32.60 21.12 34.99
N ALA A 821 32.72 19.92 35.55
CA ALA A 821 31.80 19.39 36.55
C ALA A 821 31.68 20.26 37.82
N ASP A 822 32.71 21.06 38.14
CA ASP A 822 32.71 22.02 39.25
C ASP A 822 32.12 23.41 38.89
N GLY A 823 31.65 23.57 37.65
CA GLY A 823 31.04 24.79 37.13
C GLY A 823 32.04 25.82 36.56
N THR A 824 33.35 25.54 36.56
CA THR A 824 34.35 26.43 35.97
C THR A 824 34.29 26.43 34.44
N ILE A 825 34.52 27.59 33.81
CA ILE A 825 34.45 27.76 32.35
C ILE A 825 35.67 27.08 31.70
N ILE A 826 35.41 26.26 30.68
CA ILE A 826 36.45 25.66 29.84
C ILE A 826 36.85 26.70 28.79
N ASN A 827 38.05 27.28 28.92
CA ASN A 827 38.63 28.22 27.95
C ASN A 827 39.25 27.51 26.73
N ALA A 828 38.55 26.52 26.17
CA ALA A 828 38.92 25.79 24.97
C ALA A 828 37.72 25.67 24.04
N ALA A 829 37.95 25.38 22.76
CA ALA A 829 36.86 25.10 21.82
C ALA A 829 36.01 23.92 22.32
N LYS A 830 34.69 23.99 22.13
CA LYS A 830 33.77 22.89 22.48
C LYS A 830 34.21 21.61 21.79
N LYS A 831 34.11 20.50 22.51
CA LYS A 831 34.22 19.17 21.90
C LYS A 831 33.02 18.92 20.99
N ALA A 832 33.22 18.12 19.96
CA ALA A 832 32.23 17.92 18.92
C ALA A 832 31.81 16.45 18.79
N ILE A 833 30.57 16.27 18.36
CA ILE A 833 29.91 15.01 18.09
C ILE A 833 29.60 14.97 16.60
N TRP A 834 29.96 13.87 15.92
CA TRP A 834 29.60 13.64 14.53
C TRP A 834 28.64 12.47 14.42
N TRP A 835 27.44 12.71 13.88
CA TRP A 835 26.43 11.69 13.64
C TRP A 835 25.98 11.73 12.18
N ASP A 836 26.00 10.58 11.52
CA ASP A 836 25.55 10.47 10.14
C ASP A 836 24.69 9.24 9.88
N GLY A 837 23.78 9.38 8.91
CA GLY A 837 22.88 8.34 8.46
C GLY A 837 22.86 8.18 6.95
N GLY A 838 22.24 7.10 6.46
CA GLY A 838 22.05 6.87 5.03
C GLY A 838 23.35 6.68 4.24
N ILE A 839 24.38 6.06 4.83
CA ILE A 839 25.58 5.67 4.07
C ILE A 839 25.23 4.55 3.07
N HIS A 840 24.39 3.60 3.45
CA HIS A 840 23.72 2.71 2.50
C HIS A 840 22.33 3.27 2.16
N ALA A 841 22.03 3.35 0.87
CA ALA A 841 20.89 4.12 0.40
C ALA A 841 19.51 3.52 0.79
N ARG A 842 19.36 2.19 0.77
CA ARG A 842 18.10 1.49 1.08
C ARG A 842 17.66 1.53 2.55
N GLU A 843 18.55 1.93 3.45
CA GLU A 843 18.38 1.94 4.90
C GLU A 843 17.61 3.18 5.38
N TRP A 844 16.39 3.39 4.87
CA TRP A 844 15.63 4.64 5.03
C TRP A 844 15.34 5.05 6.48
N ILE A 845 15.30 4.11 7.42
CA ILE A 845 15.12 4.40 8.86
C ILE A 845 16.31 5.15 9.46
N SER A 846 17.50 5.01 8.90
CA SER A 846 18.71 5.70 9.36
C SER A 846 18.61 7.22 9.17
N PRO A 847 18.40 7.77 7.95
CA PRO A 847 18.15 9.20 7.77
C PRO A 847 16.97 9.73 8.59
N ALA A 848 15.86 8.99 8.67
CA ALA A 848 14.67 9.41 9.41
C ALA A 848 14.97 9.56 10.92
N THR A 849 15.72 8.61 11.49
CA THR A 849 16.14 8.62 12.90
C THR A 849 17.10 9.78 13.19
N VAL A 850 18.06 10.01 12.31
CA VAL A 850 19.03 11.11 12.46
C VAL A 850 18.33 12.47 12.40
N ILE A 851 17.33 12.64 11.54
CA ILE A 851 16.49 13.84 11.46
C ILE A 851 15.67 14.01 12.74
N TYR A 852 15.06 12.94 13.26
CA TYR A 852 14.31 12.98 14.51
C TYR A 852 15.18 13.42 15.70
N ILE A 853 16.41 12.89 15.79
CA ILE A 853 17.39 13.27 16.82
C ILE A 853 17.75 14.75 16.70
N ALA A 854 18.09 15.22 15.50
CA ALA A 854 18.43 16.64 15.27
C ALA A 854 17.26 17.57 15.64
N TYR A 855 16.03 17.23 15.24
CA TYR A 855 14.83 17.97 15.64
C TYR A 855 14.65 17.99 17.15
N SER A 856 14.84 16.85 17.82
CA SER A 856 14.66 16.73 19.27
C SER A 856 15.69 17.55 20.04
N LEU A 857 16.94 17.63 19.56
CA LEU A 857 17.97 18.48 20.15
C LEU A 857 17.61 19.97 20.04
N LEU A 858 17.04 20.39 18.91
CA LEU A 858 16.63 21.79 18.66
C LEU A 858 15.37 22.17 19.45
N SER A 859 14.30 21.40 19.27
CA SER A 859 12.97 21.72 19.81
C SER A 859 12.89 21.60 21.33
N ASN A 860 13.73 20.74 21.93
CA ASN A 860 13.77 20.57 23.38
C ASN A 860 14.91 21.33 24.07
N TYR A 861 15.67 22.15 23.33
CA TYR A 861 16.64 23.05 23.94
C TYR A 861 15.91 24.09 24.81
N SER A 862 16.34 24.23 26.06
CA SER A 862 15.73 25.03 27.13
C SER A 862 14.49 24.44 27.82
N THR A 863 13.92 23.33 27.32
CA THR A 863 12.78 22.65 27.96
C THR A 863 13.19 21.33 28.61
N ASP A 864 14.06 20.55 27.96
CA ASP A 864 14.67 19.36 28.53
C ASP A 864 16.04 19.69 29.15
N PRO A 865 16.23 19.51 30.46
CA PRO A 865 17.49 19.85 31.13
C PRO A 865 18.71 19.06 30.63
N THR A 866 18.51 17.80 30.24
CA THR A 866 19.59 16.93 29.76
C THR A 866 20.05 17.38 28.38
N ILE A 867 19.11 17.59 27.45
CA ILE A 867 19.41 18.09 26.11
C ILE A 867 20.05 19.48 26.19
N THR A 868 19.49 20.37 27.01
CA THR A 868 20.04 21.73 27.19
C THR A 868 21.48 21.69 27.66
N HIS A 869 21.77 20.86 28.67
CA HIS A 869 23.13 20.68 29.18
C HIS A 869 24.07 20.12 28.10
N LEU A 870 23.69 19.06 27.40
CA LEU A 870 24.54 18.43 26.39
C LEU A 870 24.81 19.36 25.19
N VAL A 871 23.82 20.12 24.73
CA VAL A 871 24.00 21.15 23.67
C VAL A 871 24.85 22.34 24.14
N ASP A 872 24.85 22.62 25.45
CA ASP A 872 25.76 23.60 26.03
C ASP A 872 27.21 23.09 26.14
N GLN A 873 27.41 21.77 26.27
CA GLN A 873 28.75 21.17 26.37
C GLN A 873 29.38 20.80 25.01
N PHE A 874 28.58 20.38 24.03
CA PHE A 874 29.06 19.84 22.77
C PHE A 874 28.53 20.59 21.54
N ASP A 875 29.34 20.62 20.49
CA ASP A 875 28.91 20.95 19.12
C ASP A 875 28.44 19.66 18.42
N PHE A 876 27.30 19.70 17.75
CA PHE A 876 26.77 18.55 17.00
C PHE A 876 26.88 18.82 15.50
N TYR A 877 27.56 17.94 14.78
CA TYR A 877 27.57 17.87 13.33
C TYR A 877 26.71 16.68 12.90
N ILE A 878 25.58 16.97 12.27
CA ILE A 878 24.62 15.94 11.88
C ILE A 878 24.47 15.95 10.36
N LEU A 879 24.83 14.83 9.72
CA LEU A 879 24.68 14.60 8.29
C LEU A 879 23.56 13.57 8.05
N PRO A 880 22.32 14.01 7.76
CA PRO A 880 21.18 13.09 7.64
C PRO A 880 21.33 12.04 6.54
N VAL A 881 21.91 12.42 5.40
CA VAL A 881 22.09 11.54 4.25
C VAL A 881 23.54 11.64 3.77
N PHE A 882 24.32 10.59 4.05
CA PHE A 882 25.70 10.46 3.61
C PHE A 882 25.78 10.17 2.11
N ASN A 883 25.10 9.12 1.63
CA ASN A 883 25.09 8.72 0.23
C ASN A 883 23.90 9.34 -0.50
N VAL A 884 23.99 10.66 -0.76
CA VAL A 884 22.88 11.44 -1.34
C VAL A 884 22.45 10.97 -2.73
N ASP A 885 23.38 10.45 -3.54
CA ASP A 885 23.08 9.96 -4.89
C ASP A 885 22.40 8.60 -4.85
N GLY A 886 22.92 7.67 -4.04
CA GLY A 886 22.27 6.39 -3.81
C GLY A 886 20.89 6.57 -3.21
N TYR A 887 20.75 7.45 -2.22
CA TYR A 887 19.45 7.74 -1.58
C TYR A 887 18.45 8.26 -2.61
N ALA A 888 18.80 9.28 -3.41
CA ALA A 888 17.94 9.77 -4.49
C ALA A 888 17.54 8.64 -5.47
N TYR A 889 18.49 7.78 -5.85
CA TYR A 889 18.24 6.65 -6.72
C TYR A 889 17.22 5.65 -6.14
N THR A 890 17.16 5.47 -4.82
CA THR A 890 16.13 4.63 -4.18
C THR A 890 14.73 5.19 -4.25
N TRP A 891 14.59 6.52 -4.37
CA TRP A 891 13.30 7.18 -4.55
C TRP A 891 12.84 7.20 -6.01
N GLU A 892 13.80 7.19 -6.94
CA GLU A 892 13.54 7.47 -8.35
C GLU A 892 13.52 6.20 -9.22
N HIS A 893 14.23 5.13 -8.81
CA HIS A 893 14.52 3.99 -9.68
C HIS A 893 14.45 2.62 -8.99
N ASP A 894 15.20 2.41 -7.91
CA ASP A 894 15.40 1.09 -7.30
C ASP A 894 15.44 1.22 -5.78
N ARG A 895 14.31 0.92 -5.13
CA ARG A 895 14.13 1.05 -3.67
C ARG A 895 15.19 0.32 -2.84
N LEU A 896 15.75 -0.78 -3.35
CA LEU A 896 16.67 -1.64 -2.61
C LEU A 896 18.13 -1.45 -3.04
N TRP A 897 18.42 -0.39 -3.80
CA TRP A 897 19.78 0.03 -4.10
C TRP A 897 20.52 0.44 -2.81
N ARG A 898 21.78 -0.02 -2.64
CA ARG A 898 22.61 0.32 -1.46
C ARG A 898 23.80 1.24 -1.74
N LYS A 899 24.46 1.06 -2.89
CA LYS A 899 25.80 1.61 -3.19
C LYS A 899 25.75 3.10 -3.54
N THR A 900 26.91 3.71 -3.73
CA THR A 900 27.01 5.02 -4.42
C THR A 900 26.58 4.91 -5.89
N ARG A 901 26.68 6.00 -6.67
CA ARG A 901 26.34 6.04 -8.10
C ARG A 901 27.52 6.31 -9.04
N SER A 902 28.74 6.17 -8.53
CA SER A 902 29.96 6.36 -9.31
C SER A 902 30.05 5.42 -10.51
N LYS A 903 30.72 5.87 -11.58
CA LYS A 903 31.04 4.98 -12.71
C LYS A 903 32.12 3.99 -12.27
N THR A 904 31.97 2.75 -12.71
CA THR A 904 32.98 1.70 -12.50
C THR A 904 33.62 1.30 -13.83
N PRO A 905 34.73 0.52 -13.81
CA PRO A 905 35.34 -0.02 -15.02
C PRO A 905 34.41 -0.94 -15.84
N VAL A 906 33.35 -1.48 -15.24
CA VAL A 906 32.34 -2.30 -15.90
C VAL A 906 31.13 -1.41 -16.22
N PRO A 907 30.84 -1.09 -17.49
CA PRO A 907 29.87 -0.04 -17.85
C PRO A 907 28.47 -0.21 -17.25
N LEU A 908 28.03 -1.47 -17.09
CA LEU A 908 26.71 -1.85 -16.56
C LEU A 908 26.63 -1.84 -15.03
N CYS A 909 27.77 -1.82 -14.32
CA CYS A 909 27.81 -1.84 -12.86
C CYS A 909 28.17 -0.45 -12.34
N LYS A 910 27.44 0.01 -11.32
CA LYS A 910 27.55 1.36 -10.75
C LYS A 910 27.84 1.29 -9.26
N GLY A 911 28.58 2.28 -8.78
CA GLY A 911 28.83 2.50 -7.37
C GLY A 911 29.78 1.52 -6.72
N ALA A 912 30.37 1.98 -5.62
CA ALA A 912 31.03 1.16 -4.61
C ALA A 912 30.22 1.19 -3.32
N ASP A 913 30.53 0.25 -2.43
CA ASP A 913 30.04 0.25 -1.07
C ASP A 913 30.78 1.35 -0.27
N PRO A 914 30.09 2.43 0.13
CA PRO A 914 30.72 3.55 0.83
C PRO A 914 31.24 3.15 2.23
N ASN A 915 30.78 2.05 2.82
CA ASN A 915 31.29 1.53 4.09
C ASN A 915 32.32 0.40 3.92
N ARG A 916 32.88 0.24 2.71
CA ARG A 916 34.07 -0.58 2.40
C ARG A 916 35.20 0.22 1.73
N ASN A 917 35.01 1.53 1.60
CA ASN A 917 35.86 2.40 0.81
C ASN A 917 36.86 3.25 1.65
N TRP A 918 36.89 3.09 2.97
CA TRP A 918 37.73 3.91 3.85
C TRP A 918 39.16 3.39 3.93
N ASP A 919 40.12 4.30 4.14
CA ASP A 919 41.56 4.01 4.19
C ASP A 919 42.00 3.43 5.55
N TYR A 920 41.40 2.29 5.92
CA TYR A 920 41.75 1.51 7.08
C TYR A 920 41.51 0.02 6.81
N ALA A 921 42.61 -0.75 6.72
CA ALA A 921 42.59 -2.15 6.27
C ALA A 921 41.76 -2.34 4.97
N TRP A 922 41.88 -1.40 4.03
CA TRP A 922 40.99 -1.31 2.88
C TRP A 922 41.01 -2.58 2.03
N CYS A 923 39.83 -3.18 1.83
CA CYS A 923 39.62 -4.36 0.99
C CYS A 923 40.44 -5.61 1.38
N GLU A 924 40.86 -5.72 2.65
CA GLU A 924 41.55 -6.88 3.24
C GLU A 924 40.60 -8.03 3.63
N GLY A 925 39.32 -7.75 3.91
CA GLY A 925 38.34 -8.78 4.27
C GLY A 925 36.90 -8.26 4.35
N GLY A 926 35.91 -9.08 4.01
CA GLY A 926 34.48 -8.68 4.01
C GLY A 926 34.09 -7.66 2.94
N ALA A 927 34.92 -7.52 1.91
CA ALA A 927 34.69 -6.65 0.77
C ALA A 927 35.03 -7.37 -0.53
N SER A 928 34.42 -6.93 -1.63
CA SER A 928 34.64 -7.48 -2.96
C SER A 928 35.46 -6.52 -3.82
N LYS A 929 36.26 -7.09 -4.74
CA LYS A 929 36.92 -6.32 -5.82
C LYS A 929 36.12 -6.33 -7.12
N ASP A 930 35.02 -7.07 -7.18
CA ASP A 930 34.13 -7.11 -8.33
C ASP A 930 33.23 -5.85 -8.33
N PRO A 931 33.31 -4.98 -9.36
CA PRO A 931 32.48 -3.78 -9.44
C PRO A 931 30.97 -4.01 -9.44
N CYS A 932 30.53 -5.22 -9.79
CA CYS A 932 29.12 -5.61 -9.81
C CYS A 932 28.62 -6.12 -8.45
N SER A 933 29.53 -6.36 -7.51
CA SER A 933 29.19 -6.78 -6.16
C SER A 933 28.65 -5.62 -5.33
N ASP A 934 27.72 -5.94 -4.43
CA ASP A 934 27.13 -5.02 -3.46
C ASP A 934 28.11 -4.55 -2.39
N THR A 935 29.15 -5.34 -2.10
CA THR A 935 30.23 -5.01 -1.16
C THR A 935 31.51 -4.57 -1.88
N TYR A 936 31.39 -4.04 -3.10
CA TYR A 936 32.53 -3.56 -3.88
C TYR A 936 33.30 -2.47 -3.14
N CYS A 937 34.58 -2.68 -2.84
CA CYS A 937 35.39 -1.75 -2.02
C CYS A 937 35.84 -0.47 -2.76
N GLY A 938 35.51 -0.32 -4.04
CA GLY A 938 35.96 0.77 -4.89
C GLY A 938 37.30 0.49 -5.57
N GLU A 939 37.79 1.43 -6.38
CA GLU A 939 39.05 1.28 -7.11
C GLU A 939 40.28 1.44 -6.21
N LYS A 940 40.13 2.26 -5.17
CA LYS A 940 41.16 2.60 -4.18
C LYS A 940 40.47 3.14 -2.91
N PRO A 941 41.18 3.25 -1.77
CA PRO A 941 40.64 3.94 -0.61
C PRO A 941 40.22 5.37 -0.96
N PHE A 942 39.06 5.80 -0.49
CA PHE A 942 38.43 7.08 -0.81
C PHE A 942 38.26 7.33 -2.31
N SER A 943 37.99 6.29 -3.10
CA SER A 943 37.59 6.45 -4.50
C SER A 943 36.22 7.11 -4.63
N GLU A 944 35.33 6.89 -3.67
CA GLU A 944 34.03 7.55 -3.64
C GLU A 944 34.19 8.97 -3.13
N ILE A 945 33.63 9.94 -3.86
CA ILE A 945 33.82 11.34 -3.50
C ILE A 945 33.14 11.64 -2.17
N GLU A 946 32.01 10.99 -1.87
CA GLU A 946 31.27 11.13 -0.62
C GLU A 946 32.13 10.76 0.59
N THR A 947 32.82 9.61 0.54
CA THR A 947 33.73 9.16 1.61
C THR A 947 34.95 10.05 1.71
N LYS A 948 35.44 10.57 0.58
CA LYS A 948 36.55 11.51 0.55
C LYS A 948 36.20 12.86 1.21
N GLN A 949 35.00 13.40 0.98
CA GLN A 949 34.57 14.67 1.56
C GLN A 949 34.42 14.57 3.08
N VAL A 950 33.72 13.52 3.56
CA VAL A 950 33.51 13.34 5.02
C VAL A 950 34.81 13.05 5.75
N SER A 951 35.69 12.19 5.20
CA SER A 951 37.00 11.94 5.81
C SER A 951 37.88 13.19 5.86
N THR A 952 37.77 14.08 4.88
CA THR A 952 38.50 15.37 4.87
C THR A 952 37.96 16.27 5.99
N PHE A 953 36.64 16.43 6.10
CA PHE A 953 36.04 17.24 7.16
C PHE A 953 36.40 16.73 8.57
N ILE A 954 36.25 15.42 8.82
CA ILE A 954 36.60 14.83 10.13
C ILE A 954 38.10 14.99 10.40
N GLY A 955 38.95 14.83 9.39
CA GLY A 955 40.40 15.03 9.52
C GLY A 955 40.78 16.47 9.88
N GLU A 956 40.05 17.46 9.35
CA GLU A 956 40.25 18.88 9.66
C GLU A 956 39.75 19.27 11.06
N HIS A 957 38.92 18.44 11.70
CA HIS A 957 38.33 18.68 13.03
C HIS A 957 38.68 17.58 14.05
N ASN A 958 39.73 16.80 13.81
CA ASN A 958 40.08 15.62 14.62
C ASN A 958 40.53 15.94 16.06
N ASP A 959 40.85 17.20 16.33
CA ASP A 959 41.22 17.75 17.63
C ASP A 959 39.99 18.09 18.50
N THR A 960 38.84 18.29 17.85
CA THR A 960 37.57 18.64 18.50
C THR A 960 36.56 17.51 18.50
N ILE A 961 36.47 16.70 17.45
CA ILE A 961 35.52 15.58 17.36
C ILE A 961 35.97 14.45 18.28
N VAL A 962 35.15 14.14 19.29
CA VAL A 962 35.45 13.11 20.31
C VAL A 962 34.55 11.88 20.20
N HIS A 963 33.46 11.99 19.45
CA HIS A 963 32.48 10.94 19.28
C HIS A 963 31.97 10.90 17.83
N TYR A 964 31.84 9.68 17.31
CA TYR A 964 31.31 9.37 15.99
C TYR A 964 30.26 8.25 16.09
N ILE A 965 29.10 8.43 15.46
CA ILE A 965 28.15 7.34 15.18
C ILE A 965 27.76 7.36 13.72
N ASN A 966 27.82 6.19 13.09
CA ASN A 966 27.23 5.92 11.79
C ASN A 966 26.01 5.00 11.97
N PHE A 967 24.83 5.53 11.65
CA PHE A 967 23.56 4.83 11.79
C PHE A 967 23.25 4.02 10.52
N HIS A 968 22.91 2.76 10.74
CA HIS A 968 22.56 1.75 9.74
C HIS A 968 21.21 1.11 10.05
N SER A 969 20.73 0.25 9.17
CA SER A 969 19.69 -0.72 9.47
C SER A 969 19.90 -1.96 8.62
N TYR A 970 19.49 -3.15 9.01
CA TYR A 970 18.74 -3.51 10.21
C TYR A 970 19.52 -4.61 10.92
N SER A 971 19.31 -4.76 12.24
CA SER A 971 19.65 -5.96 13.05
C SER A 971 19.58 -5.69 14.56
N GLN A 972 19.34 -4.44 14.99
CA GLN A 972 19.39 -4.02 16.39
C GLN A 972 20.76 -4.31 17.04
N LEU A 973 21.81 -3.70 16.50
CA LEU A 973 23.20 -3.88 16.97
C LEU A 973 23.82 -2.53 17.37
N TRP A 974 24.61 -2.52 18.43
CA TRP A 974 25.39 -1.35 18.87
C TRP A 974 26.86 -1.71 18.98
N MET A 975 27.66 -1.33 17.99
CA MET A 975 28.95 -1.97 17.77
C MET A 975 30.12 -1.02 17.86
N THR A 976 31.26 -1.56 18.30
CA THR A 976 32.53 -0.85 18.44
C THR A 976 33.55 -1.33 17.40
N PRO A 977 34.65 -0.60 17.17
CA PRO A 977 35.81 -1.16 16.47
C PRO A 977 36.34 -2.41 17.21
N TRP A 978 37.12 -3.28 16.56
CA TRP A 978 37.44 -3.28 15.14
C TRP A 978 36.44 -4.10 14.31
N GLY A 979 36.21 -3.69 13.07
CA GLY A 979 35.52 -4.43 12.02
C GLY A 979 36.43 -5.28 11.16
N TYR A 980 37.61 -4.78 10.77
CA TYR A 980 38.55 -5.51 9.92
C TYR A 980 39.19 -6.74 10.61
N THR A 981 39.04 -6.88 11.92
CA THR A 981 39.59 -7.98 12.72
C THR A 981 38.68 -8.33 13.90
N THR A 982 38.70 -9.59 14.35
CA THR A 982 38.04 -10.02 15.59
C THR A 982 38.79 -9.57 16.84
N LYS A 983 40.02 -9.06 16.71
CA LYS A 983 40.77 -8.50 17.83
C LYS A 983 40.09 -7.25 18.36
N LYS A 984 40.14 -7.07 19.66
CA LYS A 984 39.57 -5.90 20.34
C LYS A 984 40.57 -4.74 20.37
N PRO A 985 40.13 -3.49 20.15
CA PRO A 985 40.98 -2.31 20.33
C PRO A 985 41.41 -2.13 21.79
N ALA A 986 42.45 -1.34 22.03
CA ALA A 986 42.92 -1.04 23.37
C ALA A 986 41.83 -0.37 24.23
N GLN A 987 41.03 0.52 23.64
CA GLN A 987 39.92 1.19 24.32
C GLN A 987 38.60 0.39 24.31
N PHE A 988 38.60 -0.89 23.92
CA PHE A 988 37.37 -1.69 23.77
C PHE A 988 36.48 -1.63 25.01
N LYS A 989 37.05 -1.83 26.21
CA LYS A 989 36.26 -1.85 27.44
C LYS A 989 35.53 -0.52 27.68
N LEU A 990 36.23 0.60 27.45
CA LEU A 990 35.66 1.93 27.59
C LEU A 990 34.53 2.18 26.59
N GLN A 991 34.69 1.72 25.33
CA GLN A 991 33.66 1.84 24.30
C GLN A 991 32.45 0.95 24.60
N ASP A 992 32.69 -0.31 24.97
CA ASP A 992 31.66 -1.32 25.26
C ASP A 992 30.81 -0.96 26.48
N ASP A 993 31.42 -0.41 27.53
CA ASP A 993 30.68 0.12 28.68
C ASP A 993 29.75 1.29 28.27
N GLY A 994 30.17 2.12 27.31
CA GLY A 994 29.31 3.13 26.69
C GLY A 994 28.14 2.52 25.91
N SER A 995 28.37 1.46 25.13
CA SER A 995 27.30 0.72 24.44
C SER A 995 26.26 0.20 25.44
N VAL A 996 26.70 -0.31 26.59
CA VAL A 996 25.80 -0.80 27.65
C VAL A 996 24.93 0.33 28.21
N GLN A 997 25.48 1.53 28.44
CA GLN A 997 24.67 2.68 28.89
C GLN A 997 23.60 3.03 27.86
N ALA A 998 24.00 3.09 26.57
CA ALA A 998 23.09 3.40 25.48
C ALA A 998 21.95 2.37 25.36
N ILE A 999 22.29 1.09 25.34
CA ILE A 999 21.32 0.00 25.19
C ILE A 999 20.36 -0.03 26.38
N ASN A 1000 20.84 0.12 27.61
CA ASN A 1000 19.96 0.11 28.78
C ASN A 1000 18.90 1.22 28.72
N ALA A 1001 19.29 2.43 28.30
CA ALA A 1001 18.37 3.55 28.14
C ALA A 1001 17.39 3.34 26.98
N LEU A 1002 17.88 2.83 25.84
CA LEU A 1002 17.07 2.47 24.68
C LEU A 1002 16.03 1.41 25.03
N THR A 1003 16.46 0.29 25.62
CA THR A 1003 15.62 -0.84 26.00
C THR A 1003 14.56 -0.45 27.03
N ALA A 1004 14.83 0.52 27.91
CA ALA A 1004 13.87 0.95 28.93
C ALA A 1004 12.57 1.55 28.37
N LEU A 1005 12.58 2.08 27.14
CA LEU A 1005 11.40 2.71 26.53
C LEU A 1005 10.39 1.69 25.99
N PHE A 1006 10.84 0.79 25.12
CA PHE A 1006 9.96 -0.15 24.42
C PHE A 1006 10.31 -1.63 24.60
N GLY A 1007 11.35 -1.94 25.38
CA GLY A 1007 11.83 -3.30 25.56
C GLY A 1007 12.67 -3.84 24.40
N THR A 1008 12.98 -3.01 23.41
CA THR A 1008 13.78 -3.37 22.23
C THR A 1008 15.18 -3.81 22.65
N GLN A 1009 15.59 -4.99 22.21
CA GLN A 1009 16.86 -5.61 22.60
C GLN A 1009 17.92 -5.36 21.53
N TYR A 1010 19.05 -4.76 21.93
CA TYR A 1010 20.20 -4.57 21.06
C TYR A 1010 21.35 -5.46 21.52
N VAL A 1011 22.11 -6.01 20.57
CA VAL A 1011 23.34 -6.76 20.84
C VAL A 1011 24.54 -5.83 20.64
N HIS A 1012 25.52 -5.87 21.54
CA HIS A 1012 26.74 -5.08 21.43
C HIS A 1012 28.01 -5.91 21.36
N GLY A 1013 29.08 -5.29 20.86
CA GLY A 1013 30.43 -5.85 20.80
C GLY A 1013 31.23 -5.27 19.64
N ASN A 1014 32.44 -5.77 19.41
CA ASN A 1014 33.25 -5.29 18.29
C ASN A 1014 32.75 -5.88 16.97
N ILE A 1015 32.66 -5.04 15.93
CA ILE A 1015 32.07 -5.36 14.61
C ILE A 1015 32.57 -6.71 14.08
N GLY A 1016 33.89 -6.94 14.09
CA GLY A 1016 34.51 -8.14 13.53
C GLY A 1016 34.09 -9.45 14.20
N ALA A 1017 33.72 -9.41 15.47
CA ALA A 1017 33.24 -10.57 16.24
C ALA A 1017 31.71 -10.66 16.27
N THR A 1018 31.03 -9.52 16.39
CA THR A 1018 29.57 -9.43 16.53
C THR A 1018 28.86 -9.69 15.20
N ILE A 1019 29.29 -9.01 14.13
CA ILE A 1019 28.86 -9.30 12.76
C ILE A 1019 29.96 -10.11 12.09
N TYR A 1020 30.70 -9.60 11.09
CA TYR A 1020 31.82 -10.26 10.42
C TYR A 1020 33.03 -9.34 10.28
N ILE A 1021 34.15 -9.92 9.83
CA ILE A 1021 35.29 -9.17 9.31
C ILE A 1021 34.83 -8.26 8.18
N ALA A 1022 34.73 -6.97 8.43
CA ALA A 1022 34.33 -5.95 7.47
C ALA A 1022 35.41 -4.86 7.42
N SER A 1023 36.19 -4.82 6.34
CA SER A 1023 37.33 -3.91 6.23
C SER A 1023 37.00 -2.66 5.42
N GLY A 1024 37.75 -1.57 5.63
CA GLY A 1024 37.47 -0.29 4.97
C GLY A 1024 36.17 0.40 5.42
N ASN A 1025 35.74 0.18 6.67
CA ASN A 1025 34.55 0.81 7.24
C ASN A 1025 34.87 2.14 7.96
N THR A 1026 33.82 2.95 8.16
CA THR A 1026 33.84 4.26 8.80
C THR A 1026 34.45 4.22 10.21
N VAL A 1027 33.90 3.36 11.07
CA VAL A 1027 34.16 3.28 12.51
C VAL A 1027 35.61 2.87 12.82
N ASP A 1028 36.18 1.97 12.03
CA ASP A 1028 37.58 1.60 12.13
C ASP A 1028 38.50 2.77 11.73
N TRP A 1029 38.17 3.48 10.65
CA TRP A 1029 38.98 4.62 10.24
C TRP A 1029 38.91 5.77 11.25
N THR A 1030 37.72 6.09 11.79
CA THR A 1030 37.58 7.18 12.77
C THR A 1030 38.32 6.85 14.06
N SER A 1031 38.24 5.61 14.55
CA SER A 1031 38.95 5.19 15.76
C SER A 1031 40.46 5.07 15.53
N GLY A 1032 40.88 4.46 14.42
CA GLY A 1032 42.28 4.09 14.20
C GLY A 1032 43.14 5.15 13.52
N LYS A 1033 42.53 6.08 12.77
CA LYS A 1033 43.27 7.10 12.02
C LYS A 1033 42.85 8.53 12.36
N ALA A 1034 41.57 8.78 12.62
CA ALA A 1034 41.11 10.09 13.09
C ALA A 1034 41.17 10.27 14.62
N ASN A 1035 41.58 9.22 15.35
CA ASN A 1035 41.73 9.21 16.82
C ASN A 1035 40.46 9.56 17.60
N VAL A 1036 39.28 9.26 17.03
CA VAL A 1036 37.99 9.44 17.68
C VAL A 1036 37.71 8.23 18.57
N VAL A 1037 37.96 8.37 19.87
CA VAL A 1037 37.88 7.27 20.85
C VAL A 1037 36.50 6.63 20.88
N PHE A 1038 35.43 7.42 20.92
CA PHE A 1038 34.06 6.91 20.99
C PHE A 1038 33.47 6.79 19.59
N SER A 1039 33.85 5.75 18.84
CA SER A 1039 33.32 5.48 17.50
C SER A 1039 32.38 4.26 17.53
N TYR A 1040 31.19 4.38 16.96
CA TYR A 1040 30.19 3.31 16.94
C TYR A 1040 29.48 3.16 15.59
N ALA A 1041 29.09 1.93 15.26
CA ALA A 1041 28.11 1.63 14.21
C ALA A 1041 26.84 1.11 14.88
N VAL A 1042 25.69 1.67 14.53
CA VAL A 1042 24.40 1.29 15.12
C VAL A 1042 23.49 0.76 14.03
N GLU A 1043 23.14 -0.52 14.08
CA GLU A 1043 22.12 -1.12 13.23
C GLU A 1043 20.76 -0.98 13.91
N LEU A 1044 19.88 -0.15 13.34
CA LEU A 1044 18.56 0.15 13.89
C LEU A 1044 17.59 -1.03 13.74
N ARG A 1045 16.31 -0.79 14.07
CA ARG A 1045 15.23 -1.74 13.86
C ARG A 1045 15.15 -2.21 12.39
N ASP A 1046 14.68 -3.41 12.13
CA ASP A 1046 14.27 -4.47 13.08
C ASP A 1046 15.27 -5.64 13.07
N THR A 1047 14.82 -6.86 13.38
CA THR A 1047 15.61 -8.09 13.28
C THR A 1047 15.26 -8.90 12.01
N GLY A 1048 14.78 -8.23 10.96
CA GLY A 1048 14.43 -8.78 9.65
C GLY A 1048 13.00 -9.31 9.50
N GLU A 1049 12.05 -8.80 10.29
CA GLU A 1049 10.61 -9.00 10.01
C GLU A 1049 10.21 -8.21 8.76
N PHE A 1050 10.63 -6.95 8.71
CA PHE A 1050 10.50 -6.02 7.59
C PHE A 1050 11.85 -5.66 6.96
N GLY A 1051 12.93 -5.73 7.74
CA GLY A 1051 14.27 -5.35 7.29
C GLY A 1051 14.30 -3.93 6.72
N PHE A 1052 14.76 -3.76 5.47
CA PHE A 1052 14.88 -2.42 4.87
C PHE A 1052 13.55 -1.76 4.51
N VAL A 1053 12.41 -2.47 4.56
CA VAL A 1053 11.06 -1.94 4.29
C VAL A 1053 10.24 -1.73 5.57
N LEU A 1054 10.91 -1.30 6.65
CA LEU A 1054 10.31 -1.01 7.95
C LEU A 1054 9.13 -0.02 7.83
N PRO A 1055 7.93 -0.33 8.37
CA PRO A 1055 6.75 0.53 8.28
C PRO A 1055 6.93 1.91 8.91
N GLU A 1056 6.21 2.91 8.40
CA GLU A 1056 6.29 4.30 8.84
C GLU A 1056 5.91 4.51 10.33
N ASP A 1057 5.00 3.70 10.86
CA ASP A 1057 4.59 3.76 12.27
C ASP A 1057 5.72 3.34 13.25
N GLN A 1058 6.81 2.75 12.75
CA GLN A 1058 8.01 2.43 13.51
C GLN A 1058 9.07 3.53 13.48
N ILE A 1059 8.91 4.59 12.67
CA ILE A 1059 9.90 5.66 12.55
C ILE A 1059 10.06 6.42 13.88
N VAL A 1060 8.95 6.92 14.43
CA VAL A 1060 8.99 7.68 15.69
C VAL A 1060 9.43 6.82 16.88
N PRO A 1061 8.94 5.58 17.08
CA PRO A 1061 9.47 4.68 18.11
C PRO A 1061 10.97 4.42 17.98
N SER A 1062 11.48 4.20 16.77
CA SER A 1062 12.92 4.02 16.53
C SER A 1062 13.70 5.30 16.88
N GLY A 1063 13.21 6.47 16.44
CA GLY A 1063 13.81 7.76 16.77
C GLY A 1063 13.87 8.03 18.28
N GLN A 1064 12.79 7.73 19.02
CA GLN A 1064 12.70 7.94 20.46
C GLN A 1064 13.66 7.06 21.26
N GLU A 1065 13.70 5.76 20.96
CA GLU A 1065 14.56 4.83 21.69
C GLU A 1065 16.04 5.06 21.37
N THR A 1066 16.37 5.35 20.11
CA THR A 1066 17.73 5.68 19.72
C THR A 1066 18.19 6.99 20.34
N LEU A 1067 17.33 8.03 20.38
CA LEU A 1067 17.64 9.28 21.07
C LEU A 1067 17.98 9.04 22.55
N ALA A 1068 17.18 8.23 23.26
CA ALA A 1068 17.45 7.91 24.66
C ALA A 1068 18.81 7.22 24.83
N GLY A 1069 19.16 6.28 23.96
CA GLY A 1069 20.47 5.64 23.94
C GLY A 1069 21.61 6.61 23.66
N CYS A 1070 21.43 7.50 22.68
CA CYS A 1070 22.41 8.54 22.35
C CYS A 1070 22.65 9.51 23.50
N LEU A 1071 21.60 9.98 24.18
CA LEU A 1071 21.73 10.91 25.33
C LEU A 1071 22.46 10.24 26.51
N ALA A 1072 22.14 8.98 26.83
CA ALA A 1072 22.83 8.23 27.88
C ALA A 1072 24.31 8.01 27.54
N LEU A 1073 24.61 7.69 26.27
CA LEU A 1073 26.00 7.58 25.81
C LEU A 1073 26.74 8.91 25.92
N LEU A 1074 26.12 10.03 25.55
CA LEU A 1074 26.77 11.34 25.65
C LEU A 1074 27.07 11.75 27.09
N GLN A 1075 26.19 11.44 28.04
CA GLN A 1075 26.46 11.65 29.46
C GLN A 1075 27.66 10.82 29.94
N TYR A 1076 27.78 9.58 29.48
CA TYR A 1076 28.94 8.73 29.73
C TYR A 1076 30.21 9.31 29.08
N ILE A 1077 30.13 9.79 27.85
CA ILE A 1077 31.27 10.40 27.15
C ILE A 1077 31.73 11.67 27.86
N GLU A 1078 30.81 12.54 28.28
CA GLU A 1078 31.13 13.77 29.01
C GLU A 1078 31.99 13.50 30.25
N SER A 1079 31.69 12.44 31.01
CA SER A 1079 32.46 12.09 32.20
C SER A 1079 33.85 11.49 31.91
N HIS A 1080 34.19 11.22 30.65
CA HIS A 1080 35.45 10.57 30.24
C HIS A 1080 36.27 11.38 29.23
N VAL A 1081 35.73 12.44 28.64
CA VAL A 1081 36.42 13.28 27.64
C VAL A 1081 37.21 14.43 28.28
N TYR A 1082 36.83 14.87 29.48
CA TYR A 1082 37.53 15.93 30.24
C TYR A 1082 38.48 15.40 31.32
N LEU A 1083 38.74 14.10 31.32
CA LEU A 1083 39.79 13.41 32.09
C LEU A 1083 41.00 13.15 31.20
#